data_AF-A0AA38P8W6-F1
#
_entry.id   AF-A0AA38P8W6-F1
#
_cell.length_a   1.000
_cell.length_b   1.000
_cell.length_c   1.000
_cell.angle_alpha   90.00
_cell.angle_beta   90.00
_cell.angle_gamma   90.00
#
_symmetry.space_group_name_H-M   'P 1'
#
loop_
_entity.id
_entity.type
_entity.pdbx_description
1 polymer ?
#
loop_
_entity_poly.entity_id
_entity_poly.type
_entity_poly.pdbx_seq_one_letter_code
_entity_poly.pdbx_strand_id
1 'polypeptide(L)'
;MFSKHHEPVIDLSLDLREPQDWKPGVLRTLDYALKVTALAYEPIGGLLAVATPGTIELLGKPGVACRITLPDPHEVRVLHISPSTFKLLCLDDHDKLYVWDLSAYGQPKLLTTARFNPSNSITISPSHSHAFVALQSGEIQTYDVECLRKSSYYMPNMWKLYEEKMAASGMPEITTPTSGIAIDTVVHPRNLNLLFVVYGGGIVLSDLSERTTLRTYELVYPPGAPGGTGYSSEEILTHRRPEATCMAIHPSGHFFAAGYADGSIVFWAIEDEDQPLLVRTLNDLDVQSIDAEKLETHLARKGQLPLFTEKEPIFKLSWCGFANSSDPRGGETALVILGGLTSEDSPGLTVHWFPAFNPTEPPATPSPITLHSDIRSSMRASVEPLDTYFYDTHGTVHDYLLLPRESPHFAGCFDATSLLIVRESESGTRIVEAYEFPPPRLARHRDVQHESTDTEVDQEKDTLDDLADTLQDLQMNDEPSHLVVPGYLSNGATGLLEGILRNVTKDAYSSLFQIQDVPQHVLSLKAGFAWQDPVEHVSKYQPPRIALTWHADLSIHLWDVSAQLLHKFKPDPIDCEFPNPLPNLTIDTNLVLTAPSVASKLLTPELKIRNVELAPDSLECAVVFSSGLVIIYRLVSPPNTVPFEDLPDAELVSLKHLSPDSSKSKFSPYFALLPTRGQLSACAIADIGFLAVAYADSSLFVVDMRGPTIILRHGVKTKSRHSLGLHMGQEDAIVCLEWTIGPIYKDHRLALRLIAGHESGTFQIFTFERSTDSSWIVTEDVVKFDGPAHPLAIFVLNPKNGSRCPADRSRLAAALSDPSNPGSVMCIIAGSKGVRCNLNMNGDRIGKVDWNHRMGKVLNVQIVQKLSSYALVAFTESHEACAYSLPNLEFMHSVTLPPVTYLPITADETGDYFAWTRDPETGLIRQATYGTLFNFKRIDTPPAIDLLSSKPVIPAQPQPVSVGPTSLLGSWFNFQQSMTGVQVDVLLGGPDRPVPMQQPRNPSLGNDHSQIANQAAETQNSLYDRLTSALNERGQMLGDLEDRFNSLESGSRSMVDQAKKLAAEQSAKSWFRF
;
A
#
# COMPACT_ATOMS: atom_id res chain seq x y z
N MET A 1 -53.02 50.45 1.28
CA MET A 1 -53.13 50.28 2.74
C MET A 1 -53.49 48.82 2.97
N PHE A 2 -52.61 47.92 3.40
CA PHE A 2 -51.72 47.97 4.55
C PHE A 2 -50.29 47.57 4.17
N SER A 3 -49.32 48.42 4.49
CA SER A 3 -47.92 48.04 4.59
C SER A 3 -47.83 47.11 5.79
N LYS A 4 -47.73 45.79 5.56
CA LYS A 4 -47.28 44.86 6.61
C LYS A 4 -45.84 45.27 6.90
N HIS A 5 -45.59 45.86 8.06
CA HIS A 5 -44.24 46.04 8.61
C HIS A 5 -43.54 44.67 8.63
N HIS A 6 -42.81 44.36 7.55
CA HIS A 6 -41.84 43.28 7.60
C HIS A 6 -40.69 43.81 8.46
N GLU A 7 -40.26 43.02 9.44
CA GLU A 7 -38.98 43.28 10.08
C GLU A 7 -37.92 43.43 8.96
N PRO A 8 -37.05 44.46 9.01
CA PRO A 8 -36.03 44.63 8.00
C PRO A 8 -35.11 43.41 8.02
N VAL A 9 -35.21 42.56 6.99
CA VAL A 9 -34.31 41.41 6.84
C VAL A 9 -32.99 41.93 6.28
N ILE A 10 -31.90 41.62 6.98
CA ILE A 10 -30.56 42.10 6.65
C ILE A 10 -30.06 41.35 5.40
N ASP A 11 -29.42 42.06 4.46
CA ASP A 11 -28.69 41.41 3.36
C ASP A 11 -27.46 40.71 3.94
N LEU A 12 -27.44 39.39 3.83
CA LEU A 12 -26.38 38.55 4.38
C LEU A 12 -25.20 38.42 3.42
N SER A 13 -25.25 39.00 2.23
CA SER A 13 -24.32 38.69 1.12
C SER A 13 -23.27 39.78 0.86
N LEU A 14 -23.17 40.77 1.74
CA LEU A 14 -22.46 42.02 1.48
C LEU A 14 -21.00 41.82 1.03
N ASP A 15 -20.25 40.93 1.68
CA ASP A 15 -18.83 40.65 1.36
C ASP A 15 -18.64 39.60 0.26
N LEU A 16 -19.71 39.21 -0.41
CA LEU A 16 -19.72 38.22 -1.49
C LEU A 16 -20.31 38.78 -2.79
N ARG A 17 -20.80 40.03 -2.82
CA ARG A 17 -21.52 40.60 -3.97
C ARG A 17 -20.65 40.74 -5.22
N GLU A 18 -19.39 41.10 -5.06
CA GLU A 18 -18.52 41.44 -6.18
C GLU A 18 -17.80 40.21 -6.75
N PRO A 19 -17.61 40.10 -8.08
CA PRO A 19 -16.91 38.96 -8.68
C PRO A 19 -15.49 38.71 -8.12
N GLN A 20 -14.81 39.77 -7.68
CA GLN A 20 -13.48 39.71 -7.09
C GLN A 20 -13.43 39.04 -5.70
N ASP A 21 -14.59 38.88 -5.04
CA ASP A 21 -14.71 38.18 -3.76
C ASP A 21 -14.63 36.66 -3.93
N TRP A 22 -14.67 36.19 -5.17
CA TRP A 22 -14.65 34.80 -5.57
C TRP A 22 -13.37 34.50 -6.32
N LYS A 23 -12.70 33.42 -5.93
CA LYS A 23 -11.46 32.98 -6.55
C LYS A 23 -11.46 31.46 -6.55
N PRO A 24 -12.21 30.82 -7.48
CA PRO A 24 -12.24 29.37 -7.57
C PRO A 24 -10.83 28.85 -7.86
N GLY A 25 -10.46 27.72 -7.26
CA GLY A 25 -9.15 27.13 -7.48
C GLY A 25 -9.07 25.69 -7.00
N VAL A 26 -8.12 24.95 -7.57
CA VAL A 26 -7.74 23.61 -7.11
C VAL A 26 -6.67 23.76 -6.04
N LEU A 27 -6.91 23.18 -4.87
CA LEU A 27 -5.93 23.15 -3.77
C LEU A 27 -5.03 21.92 -3.88
N ARG A 28 -5.63 20.77 -4.19
CA ARG A 28 -4.93 19.49 -4.41
C ARG A 28 -5.67 18.64 -5.42
N THR A 29 -4.90 17.84 -6.15
CA THR A 29 -5.39 16.72 -6.94
C THR A 29 -4.84 15.46 -6.29
N LEU A 30 -5.72 14.53 -5.95
CA LEU A 30 -5.40 13.25 -5.34
C LEU A 30 -5.63 12.18 -6.39
N ASP A 31 -4.59 11.46 -6.74
CA ASP A 31 -4.65 10.39 -7.72
C ASP A 31 -4.66 9.04 -7.02
N TYR A 32 -5.35 8.08 -7.63
CA TYR A 32 -5.45 6.74 -7.13
C TYR A 32 -5.04 5.74 -8.21
N ALA A 33 -4.09 4.86 -7.90
CA ALA A 33 -3.61 3.86 -8.84
C ALA A 33 -4.67 2.76 -9.07
N LEU A 34 -5.15 2.66 -10.31
CA LEU A 34 -6.07 1.59 -10.74
C LEU A 34 -5.39 0.51 -11.59
N LYS A 35 -4.23 0.80 -12.19
CA LYS A 35 -3.46 -0.14 -13.00
C LYS A 35 -1.97 0.06 -12.73
N VAL A 36 -1.49 -0.58 -11.66
CA VAL A 36 -0.05 -0.64 -11.37
C VAL A 36 0.62 -1.60 -12.34
N THR A 37 1.74 -1.18 -12.93
CA THR A 37 2.46 -1.94 -13.98
C THR A 37 3.88 -2.30 -13.58
N ALA A 38 4.51 -1.54 -12.69
CA ALA A 38 5.82 -1.86 -12.13
C ALA A 38 6.00 -1.19 -10.75
N LEU A 39 6.83 -1.81 -9.91
CA LEU A 39 7.24 -1.31 -8.60
C LEU A 39 8.76 -1.30 -8.48
N ALA A 40 9.32 -0.36 -7.73
CA ALA A 40 10.73 -0.36 -7.35
C ALA A 40 10.92 0.21 -5.94
N TYR A 41 11.86 -0.34 -5.19
CA TYR A 41 12.14 0.11 -3.82
C TYR A 41 13.64 0.29 -3.59
N GLU A 42 14.01 1.39 -2.95
CA GLU A 42 15.37 1.66 -2.50
C GLU A 42 15.41 1.51 -0.97
N PRO A 43 16.07 0.47 -0.44
CA PRO A 43 15.90 0.07 0.96
C PRO A 43 16.66 0.90 1.98
N ILE A 44 17.74 1.60 1.60
CA ILE A 44 18.53 2.37 2.58
C ILE A 44 17.79 3.67 2.94
N GLY A 45 17.32 4.39 1.94
CA GLY A 45 16.49 5.58 2.11
C GLY A 45 15.03 5.24 2.41
N GLY A 46 14.54 4.08 1.98
CA GLY A 46 13.14 3.68 2.13
C GLY A 46 12.21 4.43 1.17
N LEU A 47 12.60 4.50 -0.10
CA LEU A 47 11.86 5.17 -1.19
C LEU A 47 11.14 4.13 -2.05
N LEU A 48 9.84 4.26 -2.22
CA LEU A 48 9.03 3.43 -3.10
C LEU A 48 8.69 4.20 -4.38
N ALA A 49 8.85 3.57 -5.53
CA ALA A 49 8.38 4.07 -6.81
C ALA A 49 7.29 3.14 -7.35
N VAL A 50 6.17 3.72 -7.78
CA VAL A 50 5.03 3.01 -8.33
C VAL A 50 4.74 3.53 -9.72
N ALA A 51 4.71 2.64 -10.72
CA ALA A 51 4.36 3.02 -12.08
C ALA A 51 2.94 2.62 -12.45
N THR A 52 2.29 3.50 -13.19
CA THR A 52 1.04 3.29 -13.92
C THR A 52 1.27 3.72 -15.38
N PRO A 53 0.35 3.44 -16.33
CA PRO A 53 0.54 3.86 -17.72
C PRO A 53 0.84 5.37 -17.84
N GLY A 54 2.03 5.71 -18.34
CA GLY A 54 2.50 7.07 -18.55
C GLY A 54 2.90 7.88 -17.30
N THR A 55 2.77 7.34 -16.09
CA THR A 55 3.16 8.08 -14.86
C THR A 55 3.86 7.21 -13.82
N ILE A 56 4.77 7.81 -13.05
CA ILE A 56 5.47 7.19 -11.93
C ILE A 56 5.26 8.06 -10.70
N GLU A 57 4.82 7.48 -9.59
CA GLU A 57 4.68 8.14 -8.29
C GLU A 57 5.84 7.70 -7.39
N LEU A 58 6.56 8.66 -6.80
CA LEU A 58 7.58 8.42 -5.78
C LEU A 58 6.99 8.69 -4.39
N LEU A 59 7.07 7.71 -3.50
CA LEU A 59 6.47 7.71 -2.17
C LEU A 59 7.57 7.51 -1.10
N GLY A 60 7.61 8.39 -0.12
CA GLY A 60 8.58 8.36 0.98
C GLY A 60 7.91 8.61 2.34
N LYS A 61 8.59 9.37 3.21
CA LYS A 61 8.01 9.86 4.47
C LYS A 61 6.70 10.63 4.23
N PRO A 62 5.90 10.84 5.29
CA PRO A 62 4.74 11.71 5.21
C PRO A 62 5.01 13.04 4.48
N GLY A 63 4.16 13.37 3.50
CA GLY A 63 4.29 14.53 2.62
C GLY A 63 5.25 14.38 1.43
N VAL A 64 6.09 13.33 1.40
CA VAL A 64 6.97 12.99 0.27
C VAL A 64 6.19 12.15 -0.73
N ALA A 65 5.49 12.83 -1.64
CA ALA A 65 4.81 12.23 -2.78
C ALA A 65 5.11 13.06 -4.04
N CYS A 66 5.74 12.46 -5.04
CA CYS A 66 6.11 13.13 -6.28
C CYS A 66 5.67 12.36 -7.52
N ARG A 67 4.78 12.96 -8.28
CA ARG A 67 4.40 12.48 -9.61
C ARG A 67 5.42 12.87 -10.67
N ILE A 68 5.81 11.90 -11.48
CA ILE A 68 6.60 12.05 -12.70
C ILE A 68 5.72 11.59 -13.88
N THR A 69 5.54 12.45 -14.88
CA THR A 69 4.88 12.08 -16.12
C THR A 69 5.93 11.76 -17.17
N LEU A 70 5.79 10.61 -17.85
CA LEU A 70 6.68 10.28 -18.95
C LEU A 70 6.46 11.26 -20.11
N PRO A 71 7.53 11.69 -20.83
CA PRO A 71 7.40 12.52 -22.02
C PRO A 71 6.49 11.90 -23.08
N ASP A 72 6.58 10.58 -23.26
CA ASP A 72 5.68 9.77 -24.06
C ASP A 72 4.90 8.86 -23.10
N PRO A 73 3.57 8.96 -22.99
CA PRO A 73 2.78 8.32 -21.93
C PRO A 73 2.53 6.83 -22.20
N HIS A 74 3.61 6.09 -22.42
CA HIS A 74 3.63 4.65 -22.67
C HIS A 74 3.56 3.83 -21.37
N GLU A 75 3.26 2.53 -21.49
CA GLU A 75 3.20 1.64 -20.33
C GLU A 75 4.62 1.39 -19.78
N VAL A 76 4.80 1.53 -18.48
CA VAL A 76 6.08 1.27 -17.82
C VAL A 76 6.20 -0.22 -17.57
N ARG A 77 7.25 -0.84 -18.10
CA ARG A 77 7.51 -2.29 -17.99
C ARG A 77 8.56 -2.63 -16.94
N VAL A 78 9.63 -1.85 -16.86
CA VAL A 78 10.70 -2.05 -15.85
C VAL A 78 10.98 -0.75 -15.13
N LEU A 79 11.10 -0.82 -13.80
CA LEU A 79 11.36 0.33 -12.94
C LEU A 79 12.46 -0.02 -11.95
N HIS A 80 13.46 0.85 -11.81
CA HIS A 80 14.54 0.68 -10.83
C HIS A 80 14.96 2.01 -10.22
N ILE A 81 15.31 1.99 -8.93
CA ILE A 81 16.02 3.09 -8.28
C ILE A 81 17.46 2.62 -8.06
N SER A 82 18.43 3.24 -8.72
CA SER A 82 19.85 2.90 -8.59
C SER A 82 20.39 3.47 -7.26
N PRO A 83 20.79 2.63 -6.29
CA PRO A 83 21.36 3.14 -5.03
C PRO A 83 22.72 3.81 -5.28
N SER A 84 23.54 3.23 -6.16
CA SER A 84 24.90 3.71 -6.50
C SER A 84 24.91 5.12 -7.10
N THR A 85 23.95 5.44 -7.96
CA THR A 85 23.91 6.72 -8.66
C THR A 85 22.81 7.66 -8.19
N PHE A 86 21.91 7.17 -7.33
CA PHE A 86 20.69 7.86 -6.87
C PHE A 86 19.83 8.40 -8.02
N LYS A 87 19.59 7.53 -9.01
CA LYS A 87 18.79 7.83 -10.21
C LYS A 87 17.62 6.86 -10.35
N LEU A 88 16.52 7.34 -10.91
CA LEU A 88 15.38 6.53 -11.29
C LEU A 88 15.53 6.12 -12.76
N LEU A 89 15.39 4.83 -13.04
CA LEU A 89 15.41 4.25 -14.38
C LEU A 89 14.02 3.68 -14.69
N CYS A 90 13.49 4.01 -15.86
CA CYS A 90 12.23 3.47 -16.37
C CYS A 90 12.45 2.97 -17.80
N LEU A 91 12.02 1.75 -18.09
CA LEU A 91 11.93 1.22 -19.44
C LEU A 91 10.46 1.04 -19.81
N ASP A 92 10.04 1.68 -20.89
CA ASP A 92 8.67 1.53 -21.40
C ASP A 92 8.49 0.28 -22.28
N ASP A 93 7.25 0.02 -22.69
CA ASP A 93 6.85 -1.03 -23.62
C ASP A 93 7.33 -0.82 -25.07
N HIS A 94 8.03 0.29 -25.36
CA HIS A 94 8.65 0.60 -26.66
C HIS A 94 10.19 0.62 -26.58
N ASP A 95 10.76 -0.06 -25.57
CA ASP A 95 12.21 -0.21 -25.33
C ASP A 95 12.96 1.12 -25.18
N LYS A 96 12.28 2.15 -24.67
CA LYS A 96 12.88 3.44 -24.37
C LYS A 96 13.15 3.56 -22.87
N LEU A 97 14.43 3.70 -22.55
CA LEU A 97 14.95 3.97 -21.21
C LEU A 97 14.88 5.48 -20.94
N TYR A 98 14.33 5.85 -19.79
CA TYR A 98 14.34 7.20 -19.24
C TYR A 98 15.12 7.19 -17.93
N VAL A 99 15.91 8.23 -17.70
CA VAL A 99 16.71 8.37 -16.47
C VAL A 99 16.45 9.72 -15.83
N TRP A 100 16.01 9.73 -14.57
CA TRP A 100 15.81 10.94 -13.78
C TRP A 100 16.80 11.05 -12.63
N ASP A 101 17.15 12.29 -12.32
CA ASP A 101 17.93 12.66 -11.15
C ASP A 101 17.04 12.81 -9.92
N LEU A 102 17.27 11.98 -8.90
CA LEU A 102 16.58 12.08 -7.61
C LEU A 102 17.25 13.07 -6.65
N SER A 103 18.40 13.63 -7.02
CA SER A 103 19.10 14.61 -6.19
C SER A 103 18.55 16.04 -6.29
N ALA A 104 17.63 16.29 -7.23
CA ALA A 104 17.03 17.61 -7.40
C ALA A 104 16.06 17.95 -6.26
N TYR A 105 16.19 19.15 -5.68
CA TYR A 105 15.18 19.70 -4.75
C TYR A 105 13.88 20.01 -5.49
N GLY A 106 12.75 19.63 -4.89
CA GLY A 106 11.43 19.73 -5.51
C GLY A 106 11.12 18.47 -6.32
N GLN A 107 11.13 18.58 -7.64
CA GLN A 107 10.78 17.47 -8.54
C GLN A 107 12.03 16.86 -9.21
N PRO A 108 12.07 15.53 -9.39
CA PRO A 108 13.12 14.85 -10.16
C PRO A 108 13.25 15.41 -11.57
N LYS A 109 14.48 15.55 -12.05
CA LYS A 109 14.76 16.09 -13.38
C LYS A 109 15.10 14.98 -14.36
N LEU A 110 14.42 14.96 -15.50
CA LEU A 110 14.78 14.05 -16.60
C LEU A 110 16.17 14.42 -17.12
N LEU A 111 17.10 13.46 -17.08
CA LEU A 111 18.48 13.64 -17.51
C LEU A 111 18.67 13.23 -18.98
N THR A 112 18.11 12.08 -19.36
CA THR A 112 18.30 11.53 -20.71
C THR A 112 17.24 10.51 -21.06
N THR A 113 17.14 10.22 -22.35
CA THR A 113 16.37 9.10 -22.89
C THR A 113 17.23 8.31 -23.88
N ALA A 114 17.14 6.98 -23.85
CA ALA A 114 17.89 6.10 -24.76
C ALA A 114 16.99 4.97 -25.25
N ARG A 115 16.96 4.70 -26.56
CA ARG A 115 16.21 3.58 -27.13
C ARG A 115 17.10 2.35 -27.30
N PHE A 116 16.61 1.19 -26.92
CA PHE A 116 17.23 -0.12 -27.15
C PHE A 116 16.52 -0.89 -28.27
N ASN A 117 17.12 -2.00 -28.68
CA ASN A 117 16.39 -3.05 -29.40
C ASN A 117 15.44 -3.74 -28.41
N PRO A 118 14.48 -4.58 -28.89
CA PRO A 118 13.61 -5.36 -28.04
C PRO A 118 14.36 -6.00 -26.88
N SER A 119 13.99 -5.58 -25.67
CA SER A 119 14.68 -5.88 -24.43
C SER A 119 13.75 -6.61 -23.48
N ASN A 120 14.25 -7.57 -22.71
CA ASN A 120 13.43 -8.36 -21.81
C ASN A 120 13.58 -7.93 -20.35
N SER A 121 14.78 -7.50 -19.96
CA SER A 121 15.09 -7.10 -18.58
C SER A 121 16.20 -6.06 -18.52
N ILE A 122 16.26 -5.34 -17.39
CA ILE A 122 17.37 -4.48 -17.00
C ILE A 122 17.81 -4.91 -15.61
N THR A 123 19.12 -5.07 -15.42
CA THR A 123 19.70 -5.40 -14.12
C THR A 123 20.65 -4.30 -13.68
N ILE A 124 20.43 -3.79 -12.46
CA ILE A 124 21.29 -2.80 -11.82
C ILE A 124 22.04 -3.40 -10.63
N SER A 125 23.08 -2.70 -10.16
CA SER A 125 23.85 -3.09 -8.98
C SER A 125 23.94 -1.94 -7.98
N PRO A 126 23.90 -2.22 -6.67
CA PRO A 126 24.22 -1.22 -5.66
C PRO A 126 25.72 -0.87 -5.64
N SER A 127 26.57 -1.70 -6.26
CA SER A 127 28.02 -1.61 -6.13
C SER A 127 28.74 -0.97 -7.32
N HIS A 128 28.08 -0.85 -8.47
CA HIS A 128 28.63 -0.20 -9.67
C HIS A 128 27.56 0.63 -10.39
N SER A 129 27.96 1.49 -11.32
CA SER A 129 27.07 2.44 -12.00
C SER A 129 26.55 1.98 -13.37
N HIS A 130 26.94 0.79 -13.83
CA HIS A 130 26.42 0.22 -15.08
C HIS A 130 25.16 -0.62 -14.86
N ALA A 131 24.24 -0.55 -15.83
CA ALA A 131 23.11 -1.45 -15.97
C ALA A 131 23.36 -2.45 -17.11
N PHE A 132 22.94 -3.69 -16.93
CA PHE A 132 22.90 -4.72 -17.98
C PHE A 132 21.49 -4.73 -18.59
N VAL A 133 21.41 -4.80 -19.92
CA VAL A 133 20.15 -4.81 -20.67
C VAL A 133 20.10 -6.08 -21.51
N ALA A 134 19.25 -7.03 -21.13
CA ALA A 134 19.08 -8.29 -21.86
C ALA A 134 18.18 -8.06 -23.08
N LEU A 135 18.68 -8.36 -24.27
CA LEU A 135 17.92 -8.21 -25.50
C LEU A 135 17.25 -9.52 -25.90
N GLN A 136 16.10 -9.43 -26.58
CA GLN A 136 15.40 -10.59 -27.14
C GLN A 136 16.27 -11.38 -28.15
N SER A 137 17.26 -10.72 -28.76
CA SER A 137 18.28 -11.36 -29.61
C SER A 137 19.23 -12.33 -28.88
N GLY A 138 19.23 -12.29 -27.54
CA GLY A 138 20.18 -13.02 -26.67
C GLY A 138 21.45 -12.25 -26.33
N GLU A 139 21.67 -11.08 -26.93
CA GLU A 139 22.78 -10.18 -26.61
C GLU A 139 22.52 -9.41 -25.30
N ILE A 140 23.58 -9.15 -24.53
CA ILE A 140 23.55 -8.29 -23.35
C ILE A 140 24.27 -6.98 -23.66
N GLN A 141 23.53 -5.87 -23.66
CA GLN A 141 24.12 -4.53 -23.77
C GLN A 141 24.36 -3.94 -22.38
N THR A 142 25.28 -2.99 -22.29
CA THR A 142 25.54 -2.26 -21.03
C THR A 142 25.28 -0.77 -21.18
N TYR A 143 24.77 -0.16 -20.12
CA TYR A 143 24.46 1.27 -20.07
C TYR A 143 25.09 1.90 -18.83
N ASP A 144 25.93 2.92 -19.02
CA ASP A 144 26.55 3.67 -17.94
C ASP A 144 25.54 4.70 -17.41
N VAL A 145 24.95 4.42 -16.24
CA VAL A 145 23.94 5.27 -15.58
C VAL A 145 24.57 6.54 -15.01
N GLU A 146 25.87 6.51 -14.71
CA GLU A 146 26.59 7.69 -14.23
C GLU A 146 26.93 8.64 -15.39
N CYS A 147 27.45 8.10 -16.49
CA CYS A 147 27.80 8.89 -17.69
C CYS A 147 26.65 9.07 -18.68
N LEU A 148 25.47 8.51 -18.41
CA LEU A 148 24.24 8.65 -19.21
C LEU A 148 24.39 8.19 -20.67
N ARG A 149 25.10 7.08 -20.92
CA ARG A 149 25.39 6.59 -22.28
C ARG A 149 25.38 5.07 -22.38
N LYS A 150 25.13 4.55 -23.59
CA LYS A 150 25.42 3.14 -23.89
C LYS A 150 26.93 2.91 -23.88
N SER A 151 27.35 1.83 -23.25
CA SER A 151 28.75 1.44 -23.17
C SER A 151 29.15 0.60 -24.39
N SER A 152 30.44 0.58 -24.71
CA SER A 152 30.98 -0.24 -25.81
C SER A 152 31.08 -1.72 -25.45
N TYR A 153 31.04 -2.04 -24.15
CA TYR A 153 31.02 -3.41 -23.67
C TYR A 153 29.65 -4.04 -23.96
N TYR A 154 29.65 -5.19 -24.63
CA TYR A 154 28.47 -6.01 -24.84
C TYR A 154 28.87 -7.49 -24.83
N MET A 155 27.90 -8.35 -24.56
CA MET A 155 28.07 -9.80 -24.60
C MET A 155 27.22 -10.38 -25.74
N PRO A 156 27.79 -11.24 -26.60
CA PRO A 156 27.03 -11.87 -27.68
C PRO A 156 26.02 -12.88 -27.11
N ASN A 157 25.19 -13.46 -27.98
CA ASN A 157 24.32 -14.57 -27.59
C ASN A 157 25.15 -15.81 -27.21
N MET A 158 25.42 -15.99 -25.91
CA MET A 158 26.29 -17.05 -25.39
C MET A 158 25.64 -18.43 -25.48
N TRP A 159 24.31 -18.50 -25.40
CA TRP A 159 23.60 -19.77 -25.57
C TRP A 159 23.79 -20.33 -26.98
N LYS A 160 23.66 -19.48 -27.99
CA LYS A 160 23.91 -19.87 -29.38
C LYS A 160 25.36 -20.34 -29.60
N LEU A 161 26.33 -19.67 -28.99
CA LEU A 161 27.73 -20.10 -29.05
C LEU A 161 27.94 -21.47 -28.39
N TYR A 162 27.21 -21.76 -27.31
CA TYR A 162 27.19 -23.07 -26.67
C TYR A 162 26.56 -24.14 -27.58
N GLU A 163 25.41 -23.86 -28.19
CA GLU A 163 24.75 -24.78 -29.13
C GLU A 163 25.66 -25.09 -30.33
N GLU A 164 26.31 -24.09 -30.91
CA GLU A 164 27.27 -24.26 -32.02
C GLU A 164 28.47 -25.14 -31.59
N LYS A 165 28.96 -24.96 -30.35
CA LYS A 165 30.04 -25.79 -29.78
C LYS A 165 29.58 -27.24 -29.56
N MET A 166 28.36 -27.44 -29.08
CA MET A 166 27.77 -28.77 -28.87
C MET A 166 27.53 -29.48 -30.21
N ALA A 167 26.98 -28.79 -31.21
CA ALA A 167 26.79 -29.31 -32.56
C ALA A 167 28.14 -29.71 -33.19
N ALA A 168 29.17 -28.87 -33.04
CA ALA A 168 30.52 -29.19 -33.50
C ALA A 168 31.15 -30.41 -32.81
N SER A 169 30.70 -30.75 -31.60
CA SER A 169 31.14 -31.94 -30.85
C SER A 169 30.43 -33.24 -31.25
N GLY A 170 29.43 -33.16 -32.15
CA GLY A 170 28.67 -34.32 -32.64
C GLY A 170 27.45 -34.70 -31.79
N MET A 171 27.05 -33.86 -30.83
CA MET A 171 25.82 -34.03 -30.06
C MET A 171 24.60 -33.61 -30.91
N PRO A 172 23.48 -34.36 -30.86
CA PRO A 172 22.30 -34.04 -31.67
C PRO A 172 21.70 -32.69 -31.28
N GLU A 173 21.48 -31.86 -32.28
CA GLU A 173 20.93 -30.51 -32.17
C GLU A 173 19.41 -30.59 -31.92
N ILE A 174 18.97 -30.31 -30.69
CA ILE A 174 17.56 -30.08 -30.36
C ILE A 174 17.43 -28.61 -29.97
N THR A 175 17.49 -27.72 -30.96
CA THR A 175 17.26 -26.29 -30.79
C THR A 175 15.75 -26.02 -30.72
N THR A 176 15.29 -25.42 -29.62
CA THR A 176 13.95 -24.81 -29.58
C THR A 176 14.02 -23.37 -30.11
N PRO A 177 12.98 -22.84 -30.77
CA PRO A 177 13.03 -21.49 -31.38
C PRO A 177 13.36 -20.35 -30.40
N THR A 178 13.09 -20.57 -29.12
CA THR A 178 13.20 -19.65 -28.00
C THR A 178 14.47 -19.86 -27.17
N SER A 179 15.27 -20.91 -27.44
CA SER A 179 16.42 -21.30 -26.60
C SER A 179 17.43 -20.16 -26.44
N GLY A 180 17.69 -19.41 -27.51
CA GLY A 180 18.64 -18.31 -27.54
C GLY A 180 18.11 -16.95 -27.06
N ILE A 181 16.85 -16.84 -26.63
CA ILE A 181 16.30 -15.57 -26.14
C ILE A 181 16.84 -15.32 -24.72
N ALA A 182 17.50 -14.18 -24.48
CA ALA A 182 17.91 -13.79 -23.13
C ALA A 182 16.71 -13.21 -22.38
N ILE A 183 16.40 -13.79 -21.22
CA ILE A 183 15.24 -13.45 -20.40
C ILE A 183 15.66 -12.51 -19.28
N ASP A 184 16.71 -12.88 -18.54
CA ASP A 184 17.18 -12.12 -17.37
C ASP A 184 18.70 -12.16 -17.21
N THR A 185 19.24 -11.20 -16.44
CA THR A 185 20.63 -11.23 -15.99
C THR A 185 20.71 -11.04 -14.48
N VAL A 186 21.57 -11.81 -13.82
CA VAL A 186 21.71 -11.77 -12.36
C VAL A 186 23.18 -11.65 -11.98
N VAL A 187 23.51 -10.56 -11.28
CA VAL A 187 24.86 -10.32 -10.77
C VAL A 187 25.12 -11.25 -9.58
N HIS A 188 26.28 -11.92 -9.56
CA HIS A 188 26.63 -12.78 -8.45
C HIS A 188 26.75 -11.97 -7.13
N PRO A 189 26.08 -12.39 -6.05
CA PRO A 189 25.88 -11.56 -4.86
C PRO A 189 27.17 -11.19 -4.11
N ARG A 190 28.25 -11.94 -4.34
CA ARG A 190 29.54 -11.79 -3.66
C ARG A 190 30.76 -11.62 -4.56
N ASN A 191 30.58 -11.68 -5.89
CA ASN A 191 31.70 -11.61 -6.83
C ASN A 191 31.27 -10.81 -8.05
N LEU A 192 31.63 -9.54 -8.09
CA LEU A 192 31.15 -8.61 -9.10
C LEU A 192 31.70 -8.89 -10.52
N ASN A 193 32.69 -9.78 -10.66
CA ASN A 193 33.19 -10.19 -11.96
C ASN A 193 32.31 -11.26 -12.64
N LEU A 194 31.37 -11.85 -11.89
CA LEU A 194 30.54 -12.95 -12.37
C LEU A 194 29.10 -12.47 -12.65
N LEU A 195 28.62 -12.78 -13.84
CA LEU A 195 27.26 -12.50 -14.28
C LEU A 195 26.60 -13.78 -14.80
N PHE A 196 25.40 -14.07 -14.30
CA PHE A 196 24.54 -15.08 -14.88
C PHE A 196 23.64 -14.46 -15.94
N VAL A 197 23.44 -15.18 -17.03
CA VAL A 197 22.45 -14.85 -18.07
C VAL A 197 21.50 -16.02 -18.20
N VAL A 198 20.21 -15.73 -17.99
CA VAL A 198 19.12 -16.70 -18.13
C VAL A 198 18.62 -16.63 -19.57
N TYR A 199 18.78 -17.72 -20.30
CA TYR A 199 18.26 -17.92 -21.64
C TYR A 199 17.08 -18.89 -21.60
N GLY A 200 16.22 -18.87 -22.62
CA GLY A 200 15.13 -19.86 -22.73
C GLY A 200 15.63 -21.31 -22.67
N GLY A 201 16.81 -21.61 -23.21
CA GLY A 201 17.37 -22.96 -23.18
C GLY A 201 18.01 -23.38 -21.85
N GLY A 202 18.40 -22.41 -21.00
CA GLY A 202 19.13 -22.67 -19.77
C GLY A 202 19.93 -21.46 -19.29
N ILE A 203 20.91 -21.69 -18.42
CA ILE A 203 21.61 -20.60 -17.72
C ILE A 203 23.09 -20.62 -18.06
N VAL A 204 23.67 -19.46 -18.31
CA VAL A 204 25.10 -19.29 -18.59
C VAL A 204 25.74 -18.44 -17.50
N LEU A 205 26.83 -18.92 -16.92
CA LEU A 205 27.71 -18.15 -16.05
C LEU A 205 28.88 -17.58 -16.87
N SER A 206 29.09 -16.27 -16.80
CA SER A 206 30.13 -15.57 -17.56
C SER A 206 31.07 -14.78 -16.66
N ASP A 207 32.35 -14.73 -17.07
CA ASP A 207 33.37 -13.84 -16.53
C ASP A 207 33.40 -12.53 -17.33
N LEU A 208 33.17 -11.40 -16.65
CA LEU A 208 33.14 -10.09 -17.30
C LEU A 208 34.53 -9.66 -17.80
N SER A 209 35.57 -9.93 -17.03
CA SER A 209 36.94 -9.51 -17.36
C SER A 209 37.49 -10.27 -18.56
N GLU A 210 37.27 -11.58 -18.60
CA GLU A 210 37.75 -12.47 -19.67
C GLU A 210 36.81 -12.49 -20.88
N ARG A 211 35.53 -12.10 -20.69
CA ARG A 211 34.46 -12.18 -21.70
C ARG A 211 34.24 -13.61 -22.19
N THR A 212 34.31 -14.57 -21.28
CA THR A 212 34.20 -15.99 -21.56
C THR A 212 32.97 -16.60 -20.87
N THR A 213 32.46 -17.69 -21.46
CA THR A 213 31.50 -18.58 -20.80
C THR A 213 32.27 -19.51 -19.87
N LEU A 214 32.00 -19.41 -18.57
CA LEU A 214 32.60 -20.29 -17.57
C LEU A 214 31.85 -21.63 -17.50
N ARG A 215 30.52 -21.56 -17.41
CA ARG A 215 29.64 -22.74 -17.25
C ARG A 215 28.29 -22.56 -17.93
N THR A 216 27.67 -23.67 -18.30
CA THR A 216 26.33 -23.71 -18.91
C THR A 216 25.48 -24.79 -18.22
N TYR A 217 24.37 -24.38 -17.61
CA TYR A 217 23.44 -25.25 -16.90
C TYR A 217 22.22 -25.51 -17.77
N GLU A 218 22.02 -26.77 -18.16
CA GLU A 218 20.91 -27.21 -19.00
C GLU A 218 20.11 -28.32 -18.30
N LEU A 219 18.80 -28.12 -18.15
CA LEU A 219 17.91 -29.15 -17.60
C LEU A 219 17.45 -30.09 -18.71
N VAL A 220 17.77 -31.38 -18.58
CA VAL A 220 17.32 -32.42 -19.50
C VAL A 220 16.63 -33.54 -18.73
N TYR A 221 15.35 -33.77 -19.02
CA TYR A 221 14.65 -34.95 -18.53
C TYR A 221 14.95 -36.15 -19.41
N PRO A 222 15.40 -37.29 -18.85
CA PRO A 222 15.50 -38.52 -19.61
C PRO A 222 14.11 -39.12 -19.89
N PRO A 223 13.99 -39.99 -20.92
CA PRO A 223 12.79 -40.77 -21.16
C PRO A 223 12.32 -41.50 -19.90
N GLY A 224 11.05 -41.32 -19.55
CA GLY A 224 10.39 -41.94 -18.39
C GLY A 224 10.41 -41.12 -17.10
N ALA A 225 11.19 -40.05 -17.01
CA ALA A 225 11.14 -39.14 -15.87
C ALA A 225 9.82 -38.35 -15.89
N PRO A 226 9.16 -38.02 -14.77
CA PRO A 226 7.92 -37.26 -14.80
C PRO A 226 8.11 -35.82 -15.29
N GLY A 227 9.13 -35.11 -14.81
CA GLY A 227 9.27 -33.65 -15.00
C GLY A 227 8.12 -32.87 -14.34
N GLY A 228 8.02 -31.56 -14.61
CA GLY A 228 7.00 -30.70 -14.01
C GLY A 228 5.56 -31.06 -14.39
N THR A 229 5.37 -31.59 -15.61
CA THR A 229 4.07 -32.03 -16.14
C THR A 229 3.62 -33.42 -15.65
N GLY A 230 4.47 -34.11 -14.88
CA GLY A 230 4.17 -35.43 -14.34
C GLY A 230 4.13 -36.54 -15.40
N TYR A 231 3.64 -37.72 -15.00
CA TYR A 231 3.59 -38.90 -15.88
C TYR A 231 2.57 -38.78 -17.03
N SER A 232 1.67 -37.80 -17.00
CA SER A 232 0.62 -37.59 -18.02
C SER A 232 1.12 -36.95 -19.32
N SER A 233 2.40 -36.59 -19.43
CA SER A 233 2.98 -36.02 -20.63
C SER A 233 2.90 -36.99 -21.83
N GLU A 234 2.40 -36.54 -22.98
CA GLU A 234 2.40 -37.36 -24.21
C GLU A 234 3.82 -37.72 -24.67
N GLU A 235 4.78 -36.85 -24.36
CA GLU A 235 6.20 -36.99 -24.65
C GLU A 235 7.00 -37.67 -23.52
N ILE A 236 6.35 -38.42 -22.62
CA ILE A 236 7.03 -39.03 -21.45
C ILE A 236 8.18 -39.97 -21.84
N LEU A 237 8.15 -40.58 -23.04
CA LEU A 237 9.17 -41.51 -23.54
C LEU A 237 10.27 -40.82 -24.39
N THR A 238 10.33 -39.50 -24.41
CA THR A 238 11.37 -38.73 -25.13
C THR A 238 12.20 -37.89 -24.16
N HIS A 239 13.35 -37.41 -24.63
CA HIS A 239 14.10 -36.38 -23.92
C HIS A 239 13.33 -35.06 -23.99
N ARG A 240 13.19 -34.38 -22.84
CA ARG A 240 12.50 -33.08 -22.75
C ARG A 240 13.41 -32.04 -22.12
N ARG A 241 13.32 -30.80 -22.63
CA ARG A 241 14.12 -29.64 -22.21
C ARG A 241 13.16 -28.48 -21.93
N PRO A 242 12.66 -28.32 -20.71
CA PRO A 242 11.75 -27.22 -20.40
C PRO A 242 12.49 -25.88 -20.48
N GLU A 243 11.78 -24.82 -20.85
CA GLU A 243 12.39 -23.49 -20.95
C GLU A 243 12.67 -22.90 -19.57
N ALA A 244 13.86 -22.33 -19.35
CA ALA A 244 14.15 -21.59 -18.12
C ALA A 244 13.48 -20.21 -18.17
N THR A 245 12.97 -19.73 -17.03
CA THR A 245 12.14 -18.52 -16.97
C THR A 245 12.68 -17.46 -16.00
N CYS A 246 13.30 -17.87 -14.89
CA CYS A 246 13.86 -16.96 -13.89
C CYS A 246 14.93 -17.66 -13.04
N MET A 247 15.68 -16.89 -12.24
CA MET A 247 16.73 -17.42 -11.37
C MET A 247 16.89 -16.59 -10.10
N ALA A 248 17.22 -17.23 -8.98
CA ALA A 248 17.63 -16.58 -7.74
C ALA A 248 18.85 -17.28 -7.12
N ILE A 249 19.80 -16.52 -6.57
CA ILE A 249 21.07 -17.07 -6.05
C ILE A 249 21.01 -17.11 -4.52
N HIS A 250 21.43 -18.22 -3.92
CA HIS A 250 21.53 -18.34 -2.47
C HIS A 250 22.49 -17.27 -1.90
N PRO A 251 22.22 -16.65 -0.74
CA PRO A 251 23.07 -15.60 -0.16
C PRO A 251 24.54 -15.95 0.04
N SER A 252 24.90 -17.23 0.14
CA SER A 252 26.30 -17.69 0.17
C SER A 252 27.03 -17.52 -1.17
N GLY A 253 26.31 -17.48 -2.29
CA GLY A 253 26.88 -17.40 -3.64
C GLY A 253 27.53 -18.71 -4.11
N HIS A 254 27.08 -19.88 -3.63
CA HIS A 254 27.64 -21.17 -4.07
C HIS A 254 26.66 -22.05 -4.86
N PHE A 255 25.37 -21.74 -4.80
CA PHE A 255 24.31 -22.44 -5.51
C PHE A 255 23.14 -21.49 -5.75
N PHE A 256 22.25 -21.87 -6.66
CA PHE A 256 21.12 -21.05 -7.09
C PHE A 256 19.90 -21.92 -7.41
N ALA A 257 18.74 -21.28 -7.48
CA ALA A 257 17.47 -21.86 -7.90
C ALA A 257 17.08 -21.27 -9.25
N ALA A 258 16.58 -22.10 -10.15
CA ALA A 258 16.12 -21.74 -11.48
C ALA A 258 14.67 -22.21 -11.66
N GLY A 259 13.81 -21.31 -12.15
CA GLY A 259 12.43 -21.61 -12.49
C GLY A 259 12.28 -22.01 -13.96
N TYR A 260 11.30 -22.85 -14.27
CA TYR A 260 11.05 -23.36 -15.62
C TYR A 260 9.57 -23.26 -16.03
N ALA A 261 9.33 -23.31 -17.34
CA ALA A 261 8.01 -23.18 -17.96
C ALA A 261 7.05 -24.34 -17.65
N ASP A 262 7.56 -25.49 -17.21
CA ASP A 262 6.74 -26.64 -16.81
C ASP A 262 6.35 -26.63 -15.32
N GLY A 263 6.62 -25.53 -14.60
CA GLY A 263 6.35 -25.38 -13.17
C GLY A 263 7.41 -26.02 -12.26
N SER A 264 8.57 -26.43 -12.81
CA SER A 264 9.67 -26.98 -12.02
C SER A 264 10.62 -25.92 -11.50
N ILE A 265 11.21 -26.19 -10.34
CA ILE A 265 12.29 -25.44 -9.71
C ILE A 265 13.50 -26.37 -9.60
N VAL A 266 14.63 -25.94 -10.17
CA VAL A 266 15.90 -26.68 -10.12
C VAL A 266 16.90 -25.94 -9.27
N PHE A 267 17.57 -26.67 -8.37
CA PHE A 267 18.69 -26.19 -7.59
C PHE A 267 20.00 -26.68 -8.18
N TRP A 268 20.92 -25.77 -8.47
CA TRP A 268 22.22 -26.05 -9.08
C TRP A 268 23.35 -25.59 -8.17
N ALA A 269 24.38 -26.40 -8.01
CA ALA A 269 25.65 -25.92 -7.47
C ALA A 269 26.42 -25.21 -8.56
N ILE A 270 27.04 -24.06 -8.24
CA ILE A 270 27.78 -23.27 -9.24
C ILE A 270 28.96 -24.07 -9.82
N GLU A 271 29.56 -24.96 -9.04
CA GLU A 271 30.71 -25.76 -9.47
C GLU A 271 30.32 -27.04 -10.25
N ASP A 272 29.04 -27.38 -10.35
CA ASP A 272 28.55 -28.63 -10.96
C ASP A 272 27.46 -28.32 -11.99
N GLU A 273 27.86 -28.20 -13.27
CA GLU A 273 26.98 -27.92 -14.40
C GLU A 273 26.27 -29.16 -14.96
N ASP A 274 26.78 -30.36 -14.63
CA ASP A 274 26.30 -31.62 -15.19
C ASP A 274 25.12 -32.21 -14.42
N GLN A 275 25.06 -31.98 -13.10
CA GLN A 275 24.08 -32.62 -12.22
C GLN A 275 23.38 -31.63 -11.26
N PRO A 276 22.06 -31.42 -11.39
CA PRO A 276 21.31 -30.58 -10.45
C PRO A 276 21.31 -31.19 -9.06
N LEU A 277 21.33 -30.35 -8.01
CA LEU A 277 21.20 -30.77 -6.63
C LEU A 277 19.82 -31.40 -6.38
N LEU A 278 18.76 -30.72 -6.84
CA LEU A 278 17.36 -31.12 -6.70
C LEU A 278 16.56 -30.55 -7.87
N VAL A 279 15.65 -31.33 -8.45
CA VAL A 279 14.56 -30.81 -9.29
C VAL A 279 13.24 -31.14 -8.63
N ARG A 280 12.39 -30.14 -8.43
CA ARG A 280 11.09 -30.30 -7.76
C ARG A 280 10.01 -29.46 -8.43
N THR A 281 8.75 -29.81 -8.19
CA THR A 281 7.64 -28.85 -8.30
C THR A 281 7.31 -28.33 -6.90
N LEU A 282 6.22 -27.57 -6.74
CA LEU A 282 5.73 -27.21 -5.41
C LEU A 282 5.40 -28.46 -4.56
N ASN A 283 4.85 -29.50 -5.20
CA ASN A 283 4.29 -30.67 -4.53
C ASN A 283 5.15 -31.94 -4.61
N ASP A 284 5.95 -32.08 -5.68
CA ASP A 284 6.72 -33.31 -5.96
C ASP A 284 8.23 -33.05 -5.94
N LEU A 285 8.99 -33.97 -5.35
CA LEU A 285 10.45 -33.94 -5.33
C LEU A 285 11.03 -34.91 -6.37
N ASP A 286 12.28 -34.64 -6.74
CA ASP A 286 13.11 -35.49 -7.60
C ASP A 286 12.45 -35.87 -8.94
N VAL A 287 11.74 -34.91 -9.56
CA VAL A 287 10.96 -35.12 -10.78
C VAL A 287 11.80 -35.42 -12.03
N GLN A 288 13.12 -35.27 -11.93
CA GLN A 288 14.09 -35.69 -12.94
C GLN A 288 14.37 -37.20 -12.91
N SER A 289 14.00 -37.90 -11.84
CA SER A 289 14.28 -39.31 -11.63
C SER A 289 13.16 -40.22 -12.13
N ILE A 290 13.51 -41.40 -12.65
CA ILE A 290 12.54 -42.36 -13.19
C ILE A 290 12.05 -43.28 -12.07
N ASP A 291 10.78 -43.15 -11.68
CA ASP A 291 10.05 -44.17 -10.91
C ASP A 291 9.42 -45.19 -11.88
N ALA A 292 10.03 -46.37 -11.98
CA ALA A 292 9.62 -47.43 -12.89
C ALA A 292 8.19 -47.95 -12.59
N GLU A 293 7.80 -48.03 -11.32
CA GLU A 293 6.49 -48.55 -10.92
C GLU A 293 5.37 -47.59 -11.31
N LYS A 294 5.56 -46.30 -11.04
CA LYS A 294 4.62 -45.24 -11.46
C LYS A 294 4.54 -45.14 -12.98
N LEU A 295 5.66 -45.24 -13.68
CA LEU A 295 5.73 -45.21 -15.14
C LEU A 295 4.99 -46.42 -15.76
N GLU A 296 5.25 -47.64 -15.30
CA GLU A 296 4.57 -48.85 -15.78
C GLU A 296 3.06 -48.78 -15.53
N THR A 297 2.66 -48.33 -14.35
CA THR A 297 1.25 -48.14 -13.99
C THR A 297 0.57 -47.15 -14.93
N HIS A 298 1.25 -46.05 -15.28
CA HIS A 298 0.75 -45.07 -16.23
C HIS A 298 0.63 -45.65 -17.64
N LEU A 299 1.68 -46.29 -18.15
CA LEU A 299 1.70 -46.90 -19.49
C LEU A 299 0.67 -48.03 -19.65
N ALA A 300 0.30 -48.70 -18.56
CA ALA A 300 -0.73 -49.73 -18.52
C ALA A 300 -2.17 -49.17 -18.63
N ARG A 301 -2.42 -47.90 -18.29
CA ARG A 301 -3.74 -47.24 -18.36
C ARG A 301 -4.15 -46.80 -19.78
N LYS A 302 -3.74 -47.53 -20.82
CA LYS A 302 -4.10 -47.23 -22.23
C LYS A 302 -5.61 -47.13 -22.42
N GLY A 303 -6.13 -45.93 -22.65
CA GLY A 303 -7.50 -45.67 -23.09
C GLY A 303 -8.36 -44.79 -22.17
N GLN A 304 -7.88 -44.43 -20.97
CA GLN A 304 -8.48 -43.35 -20.18
C GLN A 304 -7.61 -42.10 -20.36
N LEU A 305 -8.19 -41.02 -20.89
CA LEU A 305 -7.53 -39.70 -20.93
C LEU A 305 -7.17 -39.31 -19.49
N PRO A 306 -5.88 -39.25 -19.11
CA PRO A 306 -5.50 -38.68 -17.82
C PRO A 306 -5.93 -37.21 -17.81
N LEU A 307 -6.38 -36.69 -16.66
CA LEU A 307 -6.45 -35.24 -16.49
C LEU A 307 -5.02 -34.70 -16.56
N PHE A 308 -4.65 -34.13 -17.70
CA PHE A 308 -3.43 -33.33 -17.81
C PHE A 308 -3.58 -32.14 -16.87
N THR A 309 -2.75 -32.09 -15.83
CA THR A 309 -2.75 -30.97 -14.89
C THR A 309 -1.65 -30.01 -15.32
N GLU A 310 -2.05 -29.00 -16.10
CA GLU A 310 -1.13 -27.95 -16.54
C GLU A 310 -0.76 -27.09 -15.32
N LYS A 311 0.55 -26.96 -15.07
CA LYS A 311 1.09 -26.07 -14.04
C LYS A 311 1.46 -24.75 -14.68
N GLU A 312 1.30 -23.67 -13.93
CA GLU A 312 1.86 -22.38 -14.28
C GLU A 312 3.40 -22.47 -14.38
N PRO A 313 4.03 -21.77 -15.34
CA PRO A 313 5.46 -21.49 -15.28
C PRO A 313 5.88 -20.91 -13.93
N ILE A 314 7.12 -21.15 -13.51
CA ILE A 314 7.68 -20.37 -12.39
C ILE A 314 8.03 -18.98 -12.93
N PHE A 315 7.23 -17.97 -12.62
CA PHE A 315 7.39 -16.63 -13.19
C PHE A 315 8.51 -15.82 -12.53
N LYS A 316 8.69 -15.97 -11.21
CA LYS A 316 9.68 -15.18 -10.45
C LYS A 316 10.14 -15.91 -9.18
N LEU A 317 11.44 -15.82 -8.88
CA LEU A 317 12.06 -16.34 -7.67
C LEU A 317 12.83 -15.23 -6.95
N SER A 318 12.76 -15.20 -5.61
CA SER A 318 13.58 -14.31 -4.76
C SER A 318 14.12 -15.11 -3.58
N TRP A 319 15.46 -15.17 -3.45
CA TRP A 319 16.11 -15.90 -2.36
C TRP A 319 16.55 -14.93 -1.27
N CYS A 320 15.82 -14.97 -0.16
CA CYS A 320 16.00 -14.08 0.98
C CYS A 320 17.03 -14.63 1.97
N GLY A 321 17.96 -13.78 2.37
CA GLY A 321 18.84 -14.01 3.53
C GLY A 321 18.39 -13.14 4.70
N PHE A 322 18.77 -13.52 5.92
CA PHE A 322 18.40 -12.80 7.13
C PHE A 322 19.61 -12.50 8.02
N ALA A 323 19.49 -11.49 8.89
CA ALA A 323 20.50 -11.16 9.90
C ALA A 323 20.39 -12.08 11.15
N ASN A 324 20.28 -13.39 10.95
CA ASN A 324 20.08 -14.41 11.99
C ASN A 324 21.33 -15.26 12.28
N SER A 325 22.47 -14.96 11.67
CA SER A 325 23.69 -15.75 11.83
C SER A 325 24.92 -14.88 11.78
N SER A 326 25.93 -15.24 12.56
CA SER A 326 27.28 -14.68 12.47
C SER A 326 28.13 -15.30 11.36
N ASP A 327 27.71 -16.44 10.81
CA ASP A 327 28.40 -17.06 9.68
C ASP A 327 28.21 -16.18 8.43
N PRO A 328 29.30 -15.81 7.73
CA PRO A 328 29.19 -14.95 6.55
C PRO A 328 28.43 -15.61 5.39
N ARG A 329 28.20 -16.93 5.39
CA ARG A 329 27.34 -17.64 4.42
C ARG A 329 25.84 -17.40 4.67
N GLY A 330 25.47 -16.94 5.86
CA GLY A 330 24.09 -16.71 6.30
C GLY A 330 23.58 -17.80 7.25
N GLY A 331 22.40 -17.57 7.83
CA GLY A 331 21.66 -18.57 8.61
C GLY A 331 20.61 -19.24 7.75
N GLU A 332 19.45 -19.52 8.34
CA GLU A 332 18.26 -19.93 7.60
C GLU A 332 17.90 -18.91 6.52
N THR A 333 17.29 -19.36 5.43
CA THR A 333 16.93 -18.53 4.27
C THR A 333 15.49 -18.81 3.85
N ALA A 334 14.93 -17.97 2.98
CA ALA A 334 13.61 -18.22 2.40
C ALA A 334 13.64 -18.06 0.88
N LEU A 335 12.87 -18.87 0.16
CA LEU A 335 12.66 -18.74 -1.27
C LEU A 335 11.19 -18.38 -1.53
N VAL A 336 10.96 -17.17 -2.07
CA VAL A 336 9.64 -16.69 -2.48
C VAL A 336 9.42 -17.06 -3.93
N ILE A 337 8.28 -17.69 -4.22
CA ILE A 337 7.95 -18.32 -5.49
C ILE A 337 6.61 -17.78 -6.00
N LEU A 338 6.62 -17.24 -7.22
CA LEU A 338 5.42 -16.91 -7.99
C LEU A 338 5.29 -17.91 -9.16
N GLY A 339 4.13 -18.54 -9.27
CA GLY A 339 3.83 -19.58 -10.27
C GLY A 339 4.01 -21.01 -9.74
N GLY A 340 3.89 -21.99 -10.63
CA GLY A 340 3.93 -23.43 -10.28
C GLY A 340 2.62 -24.00 -9.75
N LEU A 341 1.57 -23.17 -9.64
CA LEU A 341 0.23 -23.56 -9.23
C LEU A 341 -0.53 -24.26 -10.36
N THR A 342 -1.60 -24.95 -10.01
CA THR A 342 -2.55 -25.58 -10.94
C THR A 342 -3.85 -24.79 -11.00
N SER A 343 -4.71 -25.08 -11.99
CA SER A 343 -6.03 -24.43 -12.10
C SER A 343 -6.98 -24.69 -10.93
N GLU A 344 -6.67 -25.67 -10.07
CA GLU A 344 -7.46 -26.00 -8.87
C GLU A 344 -6.97 -25.26 -7.61
N ASP A 345 -5.76 -24.71 -7.65
CA ASP A 345 -5.18 -23.97 -6.54
C ASP A 345 -5.72 -22.53 -6.49
N SER A 346 -5.81 -21.94 -5.30
CA SER A 346 -6.12 -20.51 -5.18
C SER A 346 -4.92 -19.68 -5.63
N PRO A 347 -5.13 -18.48 -6.21
CA PRO A 347 -4.03 -17.64 -6.66
C PRO A 347 -3.28 -17.05 -5.47
N GLY A 348 -1.95 -17.04 -5.53
CA GLY A 348 -1.14 -16.53 -4.43
C GLY A 348 0.36 -16.71 -4.63
N LEU A 349 1.11 -16.62 -3.53
CA LEU A 349 2.57 -16.76 -3.50
C LEU A 349 3.00 -17.82 -2.49
N THR A 350 3.95 -18.68 -2.89
CA THR A 350 4.52 -19.70 -2.00
C THR A 350 5.85 -19.21 -1.43
N VAL A 351 6.07 -19.44 -0.12
CA VAL A 351 7.34 -19.18 0.56
C VAL A 351 7.84 -20.46 1.20
N HIS A 352 8.99 -20.96 0.75
CA HIS A 352 9.70 -22.06 1.40
C HIS A 352 10.75 -21.52 2.36
N TRP A 353 10.73 -22.00 3.61
CA TRP A 353 11.77 -21.71 4.59
C TRP A 353 12.84 -22.80 4.57
N PHE A 354 14.12 -22.44 4.51
CA PHE A 354 15.23 -23.37 4.33
C PHE A 354 16.24 -23.31 5.48
N PRO A 355 16.86 -24.45 5.84
CA PRO A 355 17.88 -24.49 6.87
C PRO A 355 19.17 -23.78 6.42
N ALA A 356 20.02 -23.44 7.39
CA ALA A 356 21.31 -22.82 7.11
C ALA A 356 22.26 -23.75 6.34
N PHE A 357 22.99 -23.19 5.36
CA PHE A 357 24.04 -23.91 4.64
C PHE A 357 25.36 -23.94 5.44
N ASN A 358 25.50 -24.95 6.30
CA ASN A 358 26.67 -25.16 7.16
C ASN A 358 27.33 -26.52 6.89
N PRO A 359 28.08 -26.68 5.78
CA PRO A 359 28.76 -27.94 5.48
C PRO A 359 29.81 -28.28 6.54
N THR A 360 29.86 -29.56 6.93
CA THR A 360 30.91 -30.13 7.75
C THR A 360 32.24 -30.19 7.01
N GLU A 361 33.35 -30.20 7.75
CA GLU A 361 34.70 -30.27 7.18
C GLU A 361 34.87 -31.58 6.38
N PRO A 362 35.14 -31.51 5.06
CA PRO A 362 35.29 -32.72 4.26
C PRO A 362 36.58 -33.48 4.63
N PRO A 363 36.60 -34.82 4.56
CA PRO A 363 37.80 -35.62 4.79
C PRO A 363 38.94 -35.20 3.85
N ALA A 364 40.18 -35.19 4.34
CA ALA A 364 41.37 -34.92 3.53
C ALA A 364 41.63 -36.06 2.53
N THR A 365 40.91 -36.10 1.42
CA THR A 365 41.14 -37.04 0.32
C THR A 365 41.62 -36.32 -0.95
N PRO A 366 42.67 -36.81 -1.62
CA PRO A 366 43.05 -36.33 -2.93
C PRO A 366 42.19 -36.99 -4.01
N SER A 367 41.20 -36.27 -4.54
CA SER A 367 40.37 -36.70 -5.68
C SER A 367 39.68 -35.47 -6.34
N PRO A 368 39.24 -35.55 -7.61
CA PRO A 368 39.57 -34.60 -8.69
C PRO A 368 38.68 -33.33 -8.74
N ILE A 369 38.77 -32.58 -9.86
CA ILE A 369 38.19 -31.25 -10.21
C ILE A 369 36.65 -31.08 -9.96
N THR A 370 35.96 -32.03 -9.33
CA THR A 370 34.50 -32.16 -9.21
C THR A 370 33.99 -31.93 -7.78
N LEU A 371 32.84 -31.27 -7.60
CA LEU A 371 32.22 -30.93 -6.30
C LEU A 371 32.21 -32.11 -5.29
N HIS A 372 32.60 -31.84 -4.04
CA HIS A 372 32.87 -32.87 -3.04
C HIS A 372 31.54 -33.45 -2.56
N SER A 373 31.45 -34.77 -2.42
CA SER A 373 30.19 -35.44 -2.07
C SER A 373 29.56 -34.86 -0.80
N ASP A 374 30.33 -34.63 0.27
CA ASP A 374 29.79 -34.10 1.53
C ASP A 374 29.28 -32.65 1.40
N ILE A 375 29.96 -31.84 0.59
CA ILE A 375 29.54 -30.46 0.31
C ILE A 375 28.26 -30.47 -0.51
N ARG A 376 28.19 -31.33 -1.55
CA ARG A 376 27.00 -31.53 -2.37
C ARG A 376 25.81 -32.00 -1.54
N SER A 377 26.01 -32.96 -0.64
CA SER A 377 25.00 -33.43 0.32
C SER A 377 24.54 -32.31 1.25
N SER A 378 25.46 -31.48 1.74
CA SER A 378 25.12 -30.32 2.59
C SER A 378 24.31 -29.28 1.83
N MET A 379 24.65 -29.00 0.56
CA MET A 379 23.87 -28.12 -0.31
C MET A 379 22.47 -28.70 -0.55
N ARG A 380 22.37 -30.01 -0.82
CA ARG A 380 21.08 -30.69 -1.02
C ARG A 380 20.18 -30.63 0.21
N ALA A 381 20.75 -30.80 1.40
CA ALA A 381 20.02 -30.66 2.66
C ALA A 381 19.55 -29.21 2.90
N SER A 382 20.34 -28.21 2.48
CA SER A 382 19.99 -26.79 2.61
C SER A 382 18.85 -26.30 1.71
N VAL A 383 18.34 -27.15 0.81
CA VAL A 383 17.22 -26.84 -0.10
C VAL A 383 15.99 -27.73 0.14
N GLU A 384 15.95 -28.42 1.28
CA GLU A 384 14.77 -29.10 1.79
C GLU A 384 14.00 -28.14 2.72
N PRO A 385 12.74 -27.76 2.39
CA PRO A 385 12.02 -26.79 3.21
C PRO A 385 11.76 -27.34 4.62
N LEU A 386 12.03 -26.51 5.62
CA LEU A 386 11.64 -26.75 7.03
C LEU A 386 10.14 -26.53 7.22
N ASP A 387 9.62 -25.46 6.62
CA ASP A 387 8.18 -25.13 6.62
C ASP A 387 7.85 -24.36 5.33
N THR A 388 6.56 -24.25 5.02
CA THR A 388 6.04 -23.54 3.85
C THR A 388 4.84 -22.71 4.24
N TYR A 389 4.82 -21.47 3.77
CA TYR A 389 3.68 -20.57 3.92
C TYR A 389 3.14 -20.16 2.54
N PHE A 390 1.82 -20.02 2.44
CA PHE A 390 1.13 -19.61 1.22
C PHE A 390 0.37 -18.32 1.48
N TYR A 391 0.77 -17.23 0.81
CA TYR A 391 0.03 -15.97 0.81
C TYR A 391 -1.13 -16.10 -0.18
N ASP A 392 -2.31 -16.43 0.34
CA ASP A 392 -3.54 -16.50 -0.44
C ASP A 392 -4.02 -15.11 -0.85
N THR A 393 -4.52 -14.98 -2.09
CA THR A 393 -4.96 -13.69 -2.64
C THR A 393 -6.28 -13.84 -3.39
N HIS A 394 -6.99 -12.72 -3.56
CA HIS A 394 -8.21 -12.67 -4.37
C HIS A 394 -7.88 -12.16 -5.78
N GLY A 395 -7.63 -13.08 -6.71
CA GLY A 395 -7.33 -12.77 -8.11
C GLY A 395 -5.87 -13.03 -8.48
N THR A 396 -5.58 -13.01 -9.79
CA THR A 396 -4.27 -13.40 -10.33
C THR A 396 -3.16 -12.48 -9.84
N VAL A 397 -2.09 -13.04 -9.29
CA VAL A 397 -0.88 -12.28 -8.92
C VAL A 397 -0.03 -12.01 -10.16
N HIS A 398 0.27 -10.75 -10.42
CA HIS A 398 1.09 -10.32 -11.56
C HIS A 398 2.57 -10.15 -11.20
N ASP A 399 2.85 -9.60 -10.02
CA ASP A 399 4.22 -9.39 -9.54
C ASP A 399 4.24 -9.23 -8.01
N TYR A 400 5.42 -9.31 -7.42
CA TYR A 400 5.65 -8.97 -6.02
C TYR A 400 6.96 -8.20 -5.83
N LEU A 401 7.05 -7.43 -4.73
CA LEU A 401 8.25 -6.71 -4.35
C LEU A 401 8.53 -6.88 -2.86
N LEU A 402 9.73 -7.35 -2.53
CA LEU A 402 10.23 -7.40 -1.16
C LEU A 402 10.78 -6.03 -0.75
N LEU A 403 10.57 -5.65 0.51
CA LEU A 403 11.09 -4.41 1.08
C LEU A 403 12.16 -4.74 2.16
N PRO A 404 13.44 -4.81 1.78
CA PRO A 404 14.56 -4.90 2.71
C PRO A 404 14.58 -3.77 3.73
N ARG A 405 15.06 -4.08 4.93
CA ARG A 405 15.17 -3.09 6.00
C ARG A 405 16.14 -1.97 5.66
N GLU A 406 17.37 -2.33 5.26
CA GLU A 406 18.50 -1.39 5.13
C GLU A 406 19.55 -1.79 4.06
N SER A 407 19.46 -2.99 3.45
CA SER A 407 20.49 -3.48 2.52
C SER A 407 19.96 -3.62 1.09
N PRO A 408 20.59 -3.00 0.09
CA PRO A 408 20.23 -3.18 -1.31
C PRO A 408 20.94 -4.39 -1.96
N HIS A 409 21.80 -5.09 -1.22
CA HIS A 409 22.54 -6.25 -1.71
C HIS A 409 21.64 -7.47 -1.86
N PHE A 410 22.18 -8.55 -2.45
CA PHE A 410 21.45 -9.81 -2.67
C PHE A 410 20.15 -9.59 -3.47
N ALA A 411 20.24 -8.84 -4.57
CA ALA A 411 19.10 -8.47 -5.41
C ALA A 411 17.95 -7.77 -4.64
N GLY A 412 18.26 -7.05 -3.55
CA GLY A 412 17.25 -6.40 -2.73
C GLY A 412 16.36 -7.41 -1.97
N CYS A 413 16.92 -8.54 -1.55
CA CYS A 413 16.18 -9.60 -0.85
C CYS A 413 16.74 -9.89 0.57
N PHE A 414 17.66 -9.08 1.10
CA PHE A 414 18.26 -9.32 2.41
C PHE A 414 17.51 -8.62 3.55
N ASP A 415 17.08 -9.38 4.55
CA ASP A 415 16.34 -8.91 5.73
C ASP A 415 15.11 -8.07 5.36
N ALA A 416 14.27 -8.61 4.46
CA ALA A 416 12.98 -8.01 4.11
C ALA A 416 12.01 -8.02 5.29
N THR A 417 11.30 -6.91 5.47
CA THR A 417 10.33 -6.71 6.56
C THR A 417 8.89 -6.70 6.07
N SER A 418 8.69 -6.56 4.77
CA SER A 418 7.37 -6.44 4.16
C SER A 418 7.41 -6.97 2.72
N LEU A 419 6.25 -7.43 2.27
CA LEU A 419 6.00 -7.94 0.93
C LEU A 419 4.86 -7.13 0.30
N LEU A 420 5.10 -6.56 -0.88
CA LEU A 420 4.05 -5.98 -1.71
C LEU A 420 3.65 -6.99 -2.78
N ILE A 421 2.34 -7.17 -2.97
CA ILE A 421 1.76 -8.05 -3.99
C ILE A 421 0.98 -7.19 -4.97
N VAL A 422 1.29 -7.30 -6.26
CA VAL A 422 0.51 -6.72 -7.35
C VAL A 422 -0.44 -7.79 -7.88
N ARG A 423 -1.73 -7.61 -7.72
CA ARG A 423 -2.74 -8.57 -8.19
C ARG A 423 -3.82 -7.91 -9.04
N GLU A 424 -4.45 -8.72 -9.88
CA GLU A 424 -5.68 -8.36 -10.57
C GLU A 424 -6.84 -8.24 -9.57
N SER A 425 -7.69 -7.25 -9.79
CA SER A 425 -8.94 -7.05 -9.04
C SER A 425 -10.09 -6.83 -10.04
N GLU A 426 -11.24 -6.32 -9.58
CA GLU A 426 -12.42 -6.15 -10.41
C GLU A 426 -12.13 -5.34 -11.68
N SER A 427 -12.79 -5.74 -12.78
CA SER A 427 -12.75 -5.05 -14.07
C SER A 427 -11.34 -4.83 -14.66
N GLY A 428 -10.40 -5.75 -14.39
CA GLY A 428 -9.04 -5.72 -14.95
C GLY A 428 -8.11 -4.68 -14.31
N THR A 429 -8.49 -4.14 -13.15
CA THR A 429 -7.62 -3.28 -12.35
C THR A 429 -6.44 -4.08 -11.79
N ARG A 430 -5.30 -3.41 -11.61
CA ARG A 430 -4.11 -3.99 -10.97
C ARG A 430 -3.74 -3.17 -9.76
N ILE A 431 -3.82 -3.81 -8.60
CA ILE A 431 -3.79 -3.17 -7.30
C ILE A 431 -2.61 -3.66 -6.48
N VAL A 432 -2.29 -2.98 -5.38
CA VAL A 432 -1.19 -3.34 -4.48
C VAL A 432 -1.72 -3.63 -3.09
N GLU A 433 -1.40 -4.82 -2.60
CA GLU A 433 -1.57 -5.21 -1.20
C GLU A 433 -0.21 -5.31 -0.53
N ALA A 434 -0.17 -5.11 0.78
CA ALA A 434 1.06 -5.12 1.55
C ALA A 434 0.90 -6.04 2.76
N TYR A 435 1.91 -6.87 3.01
CA TYR A 435 1.92 -7.85 4.08
C TYR A 435 3.22 -7.78 4.88
N GLU A 436 3.14 -8.15 6.15
CA GLU A 436 4.30 -8.46 6.97
C GLU A 436 5.10 -9.62 6.37
N PHE A 437 6.42 -9.48 6.42
CA PHE A 437 7.36 -10.50 5.94
C PHE A 437 8.61 -10.53 6.84
N PRO A 438 9.21 -11.71 7.09
CA PRO A 438 8.69 -13.04 6.77
C PRO A 438 7.39 -13.35 7.53
N PRO A 439 6.58 -14.34 7.11
CA PRO A 439 5.40 -14.76 7.85
C PRO A 439 5.76 -15.03 9.33
N PRO A 440 4.99 -14.51 10.31
CA PRO A 440 5.29 -14.67 11.74
C PRO A 440 5.48 -16.14 12.16
N ARG A 441 4.66 -17.05 11.62
CA ARG A 441 4.79 -18.50 11.79
C ARG A 441 6.20 -19.01 11.48
N LEU A 442 6.79 -18.55 10.38
CA LEU A 442 8.12 -18.98 9.94
C LEU A 442 9.23 -18.33 10.78
N ALA A 443 9.00 -17.11 11.27
CA ALA A 443 9.96 -16.39 12.09
C ALA A 443 10.12 -17.00 13.50
N ARG A 444 9.09 -17.64 14.07
CA ARG A 444 9.13 -18.20 15.44
C ARG A 444 10.11 -19.35 15.64
N HIS A 445 10.46 -20.09 14.58
CA HIS A 445 11.54 -21.07 14.67
C HIS A 445 12.87 -20.46 15.16
N ARG A 446 13.04 -19.12 15.10
CA ARG A 446 14.17 -18.38 15.72
C ARG A 446 14.21 -18.43 17.24
N ASP A 447 13.09 -18.19 17.91
CA ASP A 447 13.10 -17.90 19.36
C ASP A 447 13.17 -19.19 20.19
N VAL A 448 12.53 -20.26 19.74
CA VAL A 448 12.50 -21.55 20.44
C VAL A 448 13.85 -22.30 20.37
N GLN A 449 14.63 -22.13 19.30
CA GLN A 449 15.95 -22.79 19.17
C GLN A 449 17.05 -22.05 19.95
N HIS A 450 16.92 -20.75 20.18
CA HIS A 450 17.88 -19.99 20.98
C HIS A 450 17.74 -20.23 22.49
N GLU A 451 16.55 -20.53 23.00
CA GLU A 451 16.37 -20.91 24.41
C GLU A 451 16.88 -22.33 24.74
N SER A 452 17.03 -23.21 23.75
CA SER A 452 17.44 -24.60 23.98
C SER A 452 18.95 -24.86 23.85
N THR A 453 19.75 -23.85 23.50
CA THR A 453 21.21 -24.01 23.29
C THR A 453 22.10 -23.25 24.26
N ASP A 454 21.54 -22.40 25.14
CA ASP A 454 22.28 -21.81 26.25
C ASP A 454 21.70 -22.29 27.59
N THR A 455 22.58 -22.87 28.41
CA THR A 455 22.38 -23.35 29.80
C THR A 455 21.82 -24.77 30.00
N GLU A 456 22.68 -25.80 29.85
CA GLU A 456 22.65 -26.97 30.74
C GLU A 456 23.03 -26.52 32.16
N VAL A 457 22.08 -25.94 32.89
CA VAL A 457 22.09 -25.90 34.36
C VAL A 457 20.71 -26.29 34.83
N ASP A 458 20.62 -27.43 35.52
CA ASP A 458 19.44 -27.89 36.26
C ASP A 458 18.88 -26.75 37.14
N GLN A 459 17.85 -26.06 36.66
CA GLN A 459 16.89 -25.36 37.48
C GLN A 459 15.50 -25.77 37.01
N GLU A 460 14.71 -26.34 37.93
CA GLU A 460 13.30 -26.63 37.73
C GLU A 460 12.59 -25.33 37.30
N LYS A 461 12.39 -25.14 36.00
CA LYS A 461 11.49 -24.11 35.44
C LYS A 461 10.08 -24.48 35.93
N ASP A 462 9.41 -23.52 36.56
CA ASP A 462 8.13 -23.71 37.24
C ASP A 462 7.04 -24.00 36.20
N THR A 463 6.21 -25.03 36.41
CA THR A 463 5.15 -25.47 35.48
C THR A 463 4.12 -24.38 35.10
N LEU A 464 4.12 -23.27 35.85
CA LEU A 464 3.32 -22.07 35.62
C LEU A 464 3.90 -21.14 34.54
N ASP A 465 5.23 -21.07 34.42
CA ASP A 465 5.90 -20.27 33.38
C ASP A 465 5.76 -20.98 32.03
N ASP A 466 5.95 -22.31 31.99
CA ASP A 466 5.67 -23.11 30.79
C ASP A 466 4.20 -22.98 30.34
N LEU A 467 3.25 -22.93 31.28
CA LEU A 467 1.83 -22.72 30.96
C LEU A 467 1.56 -21.29 30.47
N ALA A 468 2.26 -20.28 31.00
CA ALA A 468 2.15 -18.89 30.57
C ALA A 468 2.70 -18.69 29.16
N ASP A 469 3.87 -19.27 28.86
CA ASP A 469 4.47 -19.26 27.53
C ASP A 469 3.58 -20.02 26.54
N THR A 470 3.06 -21.20 26.92
CA THR A 470 2.12 -21.97 26.09
C THR A 470 0.80 -21.20 25.87
N LEU A 471 0.29 -20.49 26.88
CA LEU A 471 -0.92 -19.66 26.75
C LEU A 471 -0.67 -18.40 25.89
N GLN A 472 0.55 -17.87 25.89
CA GLN A 472 0.96 -16.75 25.08
C GLN A 472 1.15 -17.17 23.61
N ASP A 473 1.73 -18.34 23.37
CA ASP A 473 1.80 -18.99 22.05
C ASP A 473 0.41 -19.32 21.50
N LEU A 474 -0.54 -19.73 22.35
CA LEU A 474 -1.95 -19.94 21.97
C LEU A 474 -2.71 -18.64 21.69
N GLN A 475 -2.20 -17.47 22.12
CA GLN A 475 -2.84 -16.16 21.95
C GLN A 475 -2.31 -15.35 20.77
N MET A 476 -1.15 -15.70 20.21
CA MET A 476 -0.56 -14.94 19.10
C MET A 476 -1.08 -15.43 17.75
N ASN A 477 -1.54 -14.50 16.91
CA ASN A 477 -1.96 -14.81 15.54
C ASN A 477 -0.73 -15.09 14.66
N ASP A 478 -0.69 -16.27 14.04
CA ASP A 478 0.44 -16.73 13.22
C ASP A 478 0.39 -16.23 11.77
N GLU A 479 -0.75 -15.65 11.39
CA GLU A 479 -0.97 -15.07 10.08
C GLU A 479 -0.27 -13.71 9.93
N PRO A 480 0.42 -13.45 8.80
CA PRO A 480 1.05 -12.18 8.51
C PRO A 480 0.01 -11.06 8.48
N SER A 481 0.32 -9.98 9.17
CA SER A 481 -0.55 -8.81 9.20
C SER A 481 -0.62 -8.12 7.83
N HIS A 482 -1.81 -7.69 7.43
CA HIS A 482 -1.99 -6.80 6.28
C HIS A 482 -1.55 -5.38 6.67
N LEU A 483 -0.67 -4.78 5.89
CA LEU A 483 -0.11 -3.46 6.14
C LEU A 483 -0.93 -2.37 5.43
N VAL A 484 -1.10 -1.23 6.10
CA VAL A 484 -1.71 -0.05 5.49
C VAL A 484 -0.74 0.55 4.47
N VAL A 485 -1.18 0.65 3.23
CA VAL A 485 -0.44 1.26 2.11
C VAL A 485 -0.72 2.77 2.03
N PRO A 486 0.21 3.57 1.46
CA PRO A 486 -0.01 5.01 1.24
C PRO A 486 -1.28 5.31 0.45
N GLY A 487 -1.91 6.46 0.70
CA GLY A 487 -3.20 6.85 0.10
C GLY A 487 -3.28 6.75 -1.44
N TYR A 488 -2.16 6.90 -2.16
CA TYR A 488 -2.11 6.70 -3.63
C TYR A 488 -2.50 5.27 -4.06
N LEU A 489 -2.23 4.28 -3.21
CA LEU A 489 -2.50 2.86 -3.43
C LEU A 489 -3.77 2.37 -2.74
N SER A 490 -4.37 3.19 -1.86
CA SER A 490 -5.47 2.77 -0.98
C SER A 490 -6.79 2.46 -1.69
N ASN A 491 -6.90 2.82 -2.98
CA ASN A 491 -8.08 2.58 -3.79
C ASN A 491 -8.17 1.12 -4.30
N GLY A 492 -7.02 0.45 -4.37
CA GLY A 492 -6.92 -0.83 -5.06
C GLY A 492 -7.65 -1.97 -4.34
N ALA A 493 -7.35 -2.19 -3.06
CA ALA A 493 -7.91 -3.33 -2.31
C ALA A 493 -9.41 -3.18 -2.03
N THR A 494 -9.88 -1.95 -1.81
CA THR A 494 -11.24 -1.68 -1.34
C THR A 494 -12.19 -1.20 -2.45
N GLY A 495 -11.67 -0.51 -3.49
CA GLY A 495 -12.43 0.01 -4.62
C GLY A 495 -13.28 1.24 -4.27
N LEU A 496 -12.69 2.45 -4.31
CA LEU A 496 -13.34 3.72 -3.98
C LEU A 496 -14.48 4.04 -4.96
N LEU A 497 -15.70 4.15 -4.43
CA LEU A 497 -16.89 4.44 -5.22
C LEU A 497 -17.30 5.90 -5.14
N GLU A 498 -17.31 6.46 -3.93
CA GLU A 498 -17.81 7.80 -3.65
C GLU A 498 -17.35 8.29 -2.27
N GLY A 499 -17.52 9.59 -2.02
CA GLY A 499 -17.21 10.18 -0.74
C GLY A 499 -17.76 11.59 -0.56
N ILE A 500 -17.76 12.06 0.69
CA ILE A 500 -18.28 13.37 1.08
C ILE A 500 -17.27 14.12 1.94
N LEU A 501 -17.32 15.45 1.87
CA LEU A 501 -16.59 16.35 2.76
C LEU A 501 -17.51 16.83 3.89
N ARG A 502 -17.00 16.83 5.12
CA ARG A 502 -17.71 17.33 6.29
C ARG A 502 -16.80 18.19 7.18
N ASN A 503 -17.34 19.33 7.61
CA ASN A 503 -16.78 20.10 8.71
C ASN A 503 -17.14 19.40 10.03
N VAL A 504 -16.21 19.44 10.98
CA VAL A 504 -16.45 18.98 12.35
C VAL A 504 -16.10 20.09 13.32
N THR A 505 -16.80 20.13 14.45
CA THR A 505 -16.45 21.05 15.54
C THR A 505 -15.09 20.68 16.13
N LYS A 506 -14.43 21.62 16.81
CA LYS A 506 -13.13 21.36 17.45
C LYS A 506 -13.20 20.25 18.51
N ASP A 507 -14.34 20.13 19.19
CA ASP A 507 -14.57 19.11 20.22
C ASP A 507 -14.78 17.72 19.58
N ALA A 508 -15.56 17.65 18.49
CA ALA A 508 -15.73 16.44 17.71
C ALA A 508 -14.41 15.99 17.06
N TYR A 509 -13.65 16.93 16.47
CA TYR A 509 -12.29 16.67 15.98
C TYR A 509 -11.41 16.10 17.10
N SER A 510 -11.34 16.77 18.25
CA SER A 510 -10.56 16.29 19.39
C SER A 510 -10.96 14.87 19.82
N SER A 511 -12.26 14.53 19.75
CA SER A 511 -12.77 13.20 20.09
C SER A 511 -12.33 12.12 19.09
N LEU A 512 -12.26 12.43 17.79
CA LEU A 512 -11.74 11.50 16.78
C LEU A 512 -10.25 11.18 16.98
N PHE A 513 -9.47 12.15 17.49
CA PHE A 513 -8.01 12.04 17.63
C PHE A 513 -7.54 11.61 19.03
N GLN A 514 -8.34 11.82 20.09
CA GLN A 514 -8.04 11.29 21.43
C GLN A 514 -8.03 9.74 21.49
N ILE A 515 -8.57 9.08 20.46
CA ILE A 515 -8.78 7.64 20.39
C ILE A 515 -7.79 6.99 19.38
N GLN A 516 -6.81 7.76 18.87
CA GLN A 516 -5.77 7.22 18.01
C GLN A 516 -4.64 6.59 18.82
N ASP A 517 -4.65 5.26 18.89
CA ASP A 517 -3.43 4.48 19.11
C ASP A 517 -2.54 4.59 17.87
N VAL A 518 -1.21 4.51 18.04
CA VAL A 518 -0.27 4.46 16.90
C VAL A 518 -0.74 3.32 15.98
N PRO A 519 -1.02 3.58 14.69
CA PRO A 519 -1.55 2.56 13.80
C PRO A 519 -0.59 1.36 13.79
N GLN A 520 -1.09 0.22 14.25
CA GLN A 520 -0.36 -1.04 14.13
C GLN A 520 -0.35 -1.40 12.65
N HIS A 521 0.79 -1.86 12.14
CA HIS A 521 0.92 -2.40 10.77
C HIS A 521 0.78 -1.36 9.63
N VAL A 522 1.61 -0.29 9.63
CA VAL A 522 1.74 0.63 8.47
C VAL A 522 2.99 0.29 7.66
N LEU A 523 2.89 0.41 6.33
CA LEU A 523 4.05 0.33 5.44
C LEU A 523 5.03 1.48 5.73
N SER A 524 6.14 1.18 6.38
CA SER A 524 7.09 2.21 6.83
C SER A 524 8.01 2.69 5.71
N LEU A 525 7.64 3.78 5.03
CA LEU A 525 8.52 4.50 4.10
C LEU A 525 9.34 5.58 4.82
N LYS A 526 10.63 5.67 4.53
CA LYS A 526 11.60 6.50 5.29
C LYS A 526 12.27 7.60 4.45
N ALA A 527 11.99 7.66 3.16
CA ALA A 527 12.74 8.52 2.26
C ALA A 527 12.27 9.98 2.29
N GLY A 528 13.25 10.87 2.28
CA GLY A 528 13.08 12.30 2.07
C GLY A 528 12.35 13.04 3.17
N PHE A 529 12.16 14.33 2.90
CA PHE A 529 11.34 15.23 3.72
C PHE A 529 10.61 16.21 2.80
N ALA A 530 9.46 16.71 3.28
CA ALA A 530 8.60 17.60 2.54
C ALA A 530 8.25 18.85 3.37
N TRP A 531 8.24 20.01 2.73
CA TRP A 531 7.85 21.29 3.36
C TRP A 531 6.98 22.12 2.42
N GLN A 532 6.16 23.01 3.00
CA GLN A 532 5.55 24.10 2.25
C GLN A 532 6.49 25.31 2.17
N ASP A 533 6.28 26.14 1.14
CA ASP A 533 6.95 27.43 1.04
C ASP A 533 6.31 28.45 2.00
N PRO A 534 7.11 29.28 2.71
CA PRO A 534 6.60 30.23 3.68
C PRO A 534 5.93 31.42 2.99
N VAL A 535 4.62 31.31 2.76
CA VAL A 535 3.76 32.44 2.34
C VAL A 535 2.75 32.72 3.46
N GLU A 536 2.29 33.97 3.59
CA GLU A 536 1.21 34.32 4.51
C GLU A 536 -0.07 33.56 4.14
N HIS A 537 -0.29 32.40 4.74
CA HIS A 537 -1.49 31.59 4.54
C HIS A 537 -2.49 31.73 5.69
N VAL A 538 -3.78 31.80 5.35
CA VAL A 538 -4.88 31.78 6.34
C VAL A 538 -5.36 30.36 6.67
N SER A 539 -4.74 29.34 6.07
CA SER A 539 -5.08 27.92 6.22
C SER A 539 -5.19 27.46 7.68
N LYS A 540 -4.37 28.01 8.58
CA LYS A 540 -4.42 27.67 10.02
C LYS A 540 -5.73 28.00 10.72
N TYR A 541 -6.51 28.95 10.19
CA TYR A 541 -7.79 29.38 10.74
C TYR A 541 -9.00 28.68 10.09
N GLN A 542 -8.77 27.78 9.14
CA GLN A 542 -9.84 26.99 8.53
C GLN A 542 -10.42 26.01 9.56
N PRO A 543 -11.73 25.66 9.48
CA PRO A 543 -12.28 24.62 10.33
C PRO A 543 -11.61 23.27 10.02
N PRO A 544 -11.47 22.38 11.01
CA PRO A 544 -11.06 21.00 10.76
C PRO A 544 -12.08 20.30 9.87
N ARG A 545 -11.58 19.44 8.97
CA ARG A 545 -12.40 18.73 7.99
C ARG A 545 -12.04 17.27 7.93
N ILE A 546 -13.08 16.46 7.77
CA ILE A 546 -12.95 15.04 7.48
C ILE A 546 -13.60 14.72 6.15
N ALA A 547 -13.02 13.76 5.44
CA ALA A 547 -13.69 13.10 4.34
C ALA A 547 -14.13 11.71 4.76
N LEU A 548 -15.35 11.34 4.37
CA LEU A 548 -15.86 9.99 4.49
C LEU A 548 -15.94 9.41 3.09
N THR A 549 -15.31 8.27 2.86
CA THR A 549 -15.33 7.56 1.58
C THR A 549 -15.84 6.15 1.77
N TRP A 550 -16.63 5.65 0.85
CA TRP A 550 -17.09 4.25 0.88
C TRP A 550 -16.72 3.51 -0.39
N HIS A 551 -16.59 2.20 -0.21
CA HIS A 551 -15.84 1.33 -1.11
C HIS A 551 -16.67 0.12 -1.56
N ALA A 552 -16.20 -0.58 -2.59
CA ALA A 552 -16.87 -1.73 -3.19
C ALA A 552 -16.93 -2.94 -2.24
N ASP A 553 -15.91 -3.09 -1.38
CA ASP A 553 -15.83 -4.08 -0.30
C ASP A 553 -16.79 -3.82 0.89
N LEU A 554 -17.63 -2.77 0.78
CA LEU A 554 -18.59 -2.34 1.80
C LEU A 554 -17.94 -1.77 3.07
N SER A 555 -16.71 -1.26 2.97
CA SER A 555 -16.05 -0.49 4.01
C SER A 555 -16.29 1.03 3.88
N ILE A 556 -16.18 1.76 4.99
CA ILE A 556 -16.17 3.23 5.04
C ILE A 556 -14.87 3.69 5.71
N HIS A 557 -14.10 4.52 5.02
CA HIS A 557 -12.84 5.08 5.51
C HIS A 557 -13.00 6.56 5.85
N LEU A 558 -12.34 6.99 6.93
CA LEU A 558 -12.29 8.38 7.36
C LEU A 558 -10.88 8.95 7.11
N TRP A 559 -10.83 10.17 6.59
CA TRP A 559 -9.61 10.88 6.27
C TRP A 559 -9.63 12.28 6.87
N ASP A 560 -8.52 12.72 7.44
CA ASP A 560 -8.35 14.12 7.82
C ASP A 560 -7.85 14.94 6.63
N VAL A 561 -8.66 15.91 6.21
CA VAL A 561 -8.40 16.82 5.09
C VAL A 561 -8.21 18.25 5.60
N SER A 562 -7.85 18.39 6.87
CA SER A 562 -7.64 19.69 7.51
C SER A 562 -6.44 20.40 6.89
N ALA A 563 -6.62 21.68 6.54
CA ALA A 563 -5.57 22.48 5.91
C ALA A 563 -4.34 22.70 6.83
N GLN A 564 -4.53 22.47 8.14
CA GLN A 564 -3.49 22.52 9.18
C GLN A 564 -2.41 21.45 9.00
N LEU A 565 -2.74 20.28 8.44
CA LEU A 565 -1.80 19.19 8.19
C LEU A 565 -0.67 19.62 7.23
N LEU A 566 -0.98 20.54 6.32
CA LEU A 566 -0.05 21.08 5.35
C LEU A 566 0.74 22.28 5.89
N HIS A 567 0.44 22.80 7.07
CA HIS A 567 1.06 24.04 7.58
C HIS A 567 2.42 23.77 8.27
N LYS A 568 3.37 23.22 7.50
CA LYS A 568 4.70 22.81 7.96
C LYS A 568 5.78 23.46 7.08
N PHE A 569 6.74 24.13 7.70
CA PHE A 569 7.80 24.92 7.04
C PHE A 569 9.14 24.59 7.66
N LYS A 570 10.24 24.80 6.92
CA LYS A 570 11.58 24.55 7.45
C LYS A 570 11.81 25.28 8.79
N PRO A 571 12.36 24.60 9.82
CA PRO A 571 12.98 23.26 9.76
C PRO A 571 11.99 22.08 9.94
N ASP A 572 10.73 22.31 10.31
CA ASP A 572 9.76 21.27 10.67
C ASP A 572 9.08 20.65 9.43
N PRO A 573 9.39 19.39 9.06
CA PRO A 573 8.80 18.75 7.90
C PRO A 573 7.33 18.37 8.13
N ILE A 574 6.63 18.10 7.03
CA ILE A 574 5.34 17.40 7.06
C ILE A 574 5.54 16.02 7.71
N ASP A 575 4.69 15.70 8.67
CA ASP A 575 4.77 14.52 9.55
C ASP A 575 3.56 13.59 9.44
N CYS A 576 2.59 13.92 8.57
CA CYS A 576 1.43 13.09 8.25
C CYS A 576 1.13 13.10 6.73
N GLU A 577 0.46 12.06 6.22
CA GLU A 577 0.00 12.06 4.83
C GLU A 577 -1.09 13.13 4.62
N PHE A 578 -1.36 13.49 3.37
CA PHE A 578 -2.50 14.35 3.03
C PHE A 578 -3.26 13.79 1.82
N PRO A 579 -4.55 13.45 1.97
CA PRO A 579 -5.30 13.33 3.23
C PRO A 579 -4.65 12.35 4.22
N ASN A 580 -4.77 12.61 5.53
CA ASN A 580 -4.22 11.71 6.53
C ASN A 580 -5.25 10.60 6.84
N PRO A 581 -4.94 9.31 6.59
CA PRO A 581 -5.87 8.22 6.89
C PRO A 581 -6.10 8.08 8.40
N LEU A 582 -7.32 7.71 8.80
CA LEU A 582 -7.69 7.42 10.19
C LEU A 582 -8.09 5.94 10.31
N PRO A 583 -7.15 4.99 10.19
CA PRO A 583 -7.46 3.56 10.01
C PRO A 583 -8.26 2.95 11.17
N ASN A 584 -7.99 3.37 12.41
CA ASN A 584 -8.73 2.91 13.60
C ASN A 584 -10.20 3.39 13.62
N LEU A 585 -10.61 4.22 12.66
CA LEU A 585 -11.98 4.70 12.50
C LEU A 585 -12.69 4.06 11.30
N THR A 586 -12.06 3.13 10.59
CA THR A 586 -12.68 2.41 9.48
C THR A 586 -13.90 1.62 9.95
N ILE A 587 -15.00 1.72 9.22
CA ILE A 587 -16.22 0.95 9.48
C ILE A 587 -16.28 -0.20 8.47
N ASP A 588 -16.10 -1.43 8.92
CA ASP A 588 -16.38 -2.63 8.14
C ASP A 588 -17.82 -3.09 8.39
N THR A 589 -18.64 -3.06 7.35
CA THR A 589 -20.05 -3.45 7.47
C THR A 589 -20.27 -4.94 7.34
N ASN A 590 -19.30 -5.70 6.82
CA ASN A 590 -19.43 -7.15 6.62
C ASN A 590 -19.65 -7.89 7.93
N LEU A 591 -19.06 -7.41 9.04
CA LEU A 591 -19.34 -7.91 10.40
C LEU A 591 -20.84 -7.95 10.71
N VAL A 592 -21.58 -6.91 10.32
CA VAL A 592 -23.03 -6.83 10.56
C VAL A 592 -23.81 -7.63 9.50
N LEU A 593 -23.40 -7.55 8.24
CA LEU A 593 -24.12 -8.18 7.13
C LEU A 593 -24.05 -9.71 7.18
N THR A 594 -22.96 -10.27 7.68
CA THR A 594 -22.77 -11.72 7.86
C THR A 594 -23.39 -12.25 9.16
N ALA A 595 -23.74 -11.37 10.11
CA ALA A 595 -24.35 -11.77 11.37
C ALA A 595 -25.73 -12.42 11.14
N PRO A 596 -26.03 -13.60 11.74
CA PRO A 596 -27.30 -14.31 11.52
C PRO A 596 -28.56 -13.48 11.82
N SER A 597 -28.49 -12.56 12.77
CA SER A 597 -29.58 -11.66 13.18
C SER A 597 -30.01 -10.67 12.08
N VAL A 598 -29.11 -10.38 11.14
CA VAL A 598 -29.32 -9.49 9.98
C VAL A 598 -29.42 -10.29 8.69
N ALA A 599 -28.48 -11.22 8.44
CA ALA A 599 -28.41 -12.03 7.22
C ALA A 599 -29.72 -12.76 6.90
N SER A 600 -30.38 -13.32 7.92
CA SER A 600 -31.66 -14.03 7.77
C SER A 600 -32.83 -13.15 7.30
N LYS A 601 -32.72 -11.83 7.44
CA LYS A 601 -33.75 -10.85 7.08
C LYS A 601 -33.45 -10.13 5.76
N LEU A 602 -32.27 -10.32 5.17
CA LEU A 602 -31.88 -9.72 3.90
C LEU A 602 -32.49 -10.52 2.73
N LEU A 603 -33.22 -9.83 1.85
CA LEU A 603 -33.91 -10.43 0.70
C LEU A 603 -33.09 -10.38 -0.60
N THR A 604 -32.02 -9.58 -0.64
CA THR A 604 -31.22 -9.29 -1.83
C THR A 604 -29.77 -9.73 -1.62
N PRO A 605 -29.19 -10.52 -2.55
CA PRO A 605 -27.81 -11.00 -2.42
C PRO A 605 -26.77 -9.91 -2.70
N GLU A 606 -27.07 -8.92 -3.55
CA GLU A 606 -26.14 -7.83 -3.87
C GLU A 606 -26.45 -6.57 -3.07
N LEU A 607 -25.58 -6.26 -2.10
CA LEU A 607 -25.63 -5.03 -1.32
C LEU A 607 -24.59 -4.04 -1.84
N LYS A 608 -24.96 -2.76 -1.89
CA LYS A 608 -24.05 -1.65 -2.18
C LYS A 608 -24.34 -0.51 -1.21
N ILE A 609 -23.30 0.16 -0.73
CA ILE A 609 -23.46 1.40 0.04
C ILE A 609 -23.94 2.49 -0.94
N ARG A 610 -25.08 3.11 -0.62
CA ARG A 610 -25.70 4.17 -1.41
C ARG A 610 -25.39 5.56 -0.87
N ASN A 611 -25.33 5.69 0.46
CA ASN A 611 -25.04 6.95 1.13
C ASN A 611 -24.49 6.69 2.53
N VAL A 612 -23.72 7.64 3.04
CA VAL A 612 -23.25 7.66 4.43
C VAL A 612 -23.52 9.04 5.01
N GLU A 613 -24.20 9.10 6.15
CA GLU A 613 -24.47 10.35 6.87
C GLU A 613 -23.78 10.34 8.23
N LEU A 614 -22.95 11.34 8.48
CA LEU A 614 -22.31 11.55 9.77
C LEU A 614 -22.88 12.80 10.43
N ALA A 615 -23.37 12.64 11.66
CA ALA A 615 -23.72 13.74 12.54
C ALA A 615 -22.42 14.42 13.04
N PRO A 616 -22.17 15.69 12.71
CA PRO A 616 -20.85 16.32 12.88
C PRO A 616 -20.44 16.56 14.34
N ASP A 617 -21.39 16.64 15.28
CA ASP A 617 -21.12 16.84 16.70
C ASP A 617 -21.26 15.54 17.51
N SER A 618 -22.28 14.72 17.23
CA SER A 618 -22.46 13.45 17.95
C SER A 618 -21.55 12.32 17.44
N LEU A 619 -20.98 12.48 16.24
CA LEU A 619 -20.17 11.47 15.54
C LEU A 619 -20.91 10.15 15.35
N GLU A 620 -22.24 10.19 15.30
CA GLU A 620 -23.07 9.04 14.92
C GLU A 620 -23.10 8.92 13.40
N CYS A 621 -22.91 7.71 12.89
CA CYS A 621 -22.80 7.44 11.45
C CYS A 621 -23.92 6.50 10.99
N ALA A 622 -24.71 6.94 10.01
CA ALA A 622 -25.74 6.15 9.35
C ALA A 622 -25.22 5.66 7.99
N VAL A 623 -25.13 4.33 7.83
CA VAL A 623 -24.75 3.68 6.57
C VAL A 623 -26.01 3.18 5.88
N VAL A 624 -26.24 3.65 4.65
CA VAL A 624 -27.44 3.37 3.86
C VAL A 624 -27.12 2.44 2.71
N PHE A 625 -27.85 1.32 2.61
CA PHE A 625 -27.67 0.33 1.55
C PHE A 625 -28.72 0.43 0.43
N SER A 626 -28.36 -0.07 -0.76
CA SER A 626 -29.25 -0.20 -1.92
C SER A 626 -30.54 -0.98 -1.65
N SER A 627 -30.51 -1.91 -0.70
CA SER A 627 -31.66 -2.71 -0.25
C SER A 627 -32.69 -1.94 0.59
N GLY A 628 -32.35 -0.75 1.06
CA GLY A 628 -33.14 0.02 2.02
C GLY A 628 -32.82 -0.26 3.50
N LEU A 629 -31.82 -1.10 3.77
CA LEU A 629 -31.22 -1.26 5.10
C LEU A 629 -30.48 0.02 5.50
N VAL A 630 -30.65 0.43 6.76
CA VAL A 630 -29.84 1.47 7.40
C VAL A 630 -29.18 0.90 8.65
N ILE A 631 -27.87 1.05 8.79
CA ILE A 631 -27.12 0.64 9.99
C ILE A 631 -26.57 1.90 10.67
N ILE A 632 -26.80 2.01 11.99
CA ILE A 632 -26.23 3.08 12.80
C ILE A 632 -24.98 2.60 13.53
N TYR A 633 -23.89 3.34 13.40
CA TYR A 633 -22.65 3.17 14.12
C TYR A 633 -22.41 4.35 15.05
N ARG A 634 -21.71 4.09 16.15
CA ARG A 634 -21.31 5.11 17.12
C ARG A 634 -19.83 5.00 17.40
N LEU A 635 -19.20 6.16 17.62
CA LEU A 635 -17.88 6.22 18.23
C LEU A 635 -18.02 5.87 19.72
N VAL A 636 -17.46 4.74 20.14
CA VAL A 636 -17.59 4.26 21.53
C VAL A 636 -16.20 3.94 22.07
N SER A 637 -15.90 4.39 23.29
CA SER A 637 -14.72 3.92 24.03
C SER A 637 -14.92 2.45 24.41
N PRO A 638 -13.93 1.55 24.25
CA PRO A 638 -14.13 0.11 24.31
C PRO A 638 -14.84 -0.33 25.61
N PRO A 639 -16.06 -0.89 25.53
CA PRO A 639 -16.74 -1.45 26.69
C PRO A 639 -16.99 -2.96 26.57
N ASN A 640 -17.23 -3.62 27.72
CA ASN A 640 -17.52 -5.05 27.84
C ASN A 640 -18.62 -5.53 26.88
N THR A 641 -18.44 -6.73 26.32
CA THR A 641 -19.40 -7.43 25.47
C THR A 641 -20.79 -7.46 26.12
N VAL A 642 -21.78 -6.92 25.41
CA VAL A 642 -23.18 -6.87 25.85
C VAL A 642 -23.95 -8.03 25.22
N PRO A 643 -24.81 -8.77 25.96
CA PRO A 643 -25.62 -9.83 25.35
C PRO A 643 -26.63 -9.27 24.34
N PHE A 644 -27.09 -10.14 23.43
CA PHE A 644 -28.16 -9.80 22.50
C PHE A 644 -29.44 -9.40 23.26
N GLU A 645 -30.10 -8.34 22.80
CA GLU A 645 -31.33 -7.79 23.38
C GLU A 645 -32.31 -7.46 22.24
N ASP A 646 -33.56 -7.90 22.37
CA ASP A 646 -34.63 -7.52 21.43
C ASP A 646 -35.03 -6.05 21.63
N LEU A 647 -35.27 -5.36 20.52
CA LEU A 647 -35.81 -3.99 20.52
C LEU A 647 -37.35 -4.04 20.46
N PRO A 648 -38.04 -3.01 20.99
CA PRO A 648 -39.51 -3.00 21.07
C PRO A 648 -40.21 -2.97 19.70
N ASP A 649 -39.55 -2.46 18.67
CA ASP A 649 -40.08 -2.35 17.32
C ASP A 649 -39.51 -3.45 16.41
N ALA A 650 -40.39 -4.18 15.72
CA ALA A 650 -40.00 -5.32 14.87
C ALA A 650 -39.12 -4.93 13.67
N GLU A 651 -39.20 -3.67 13.24
CA GLU A 651 -38.37 -3.11 12.17
C GLU A 651 -36.95 -2.78 12.62
N LEU A 652 -36.67 -2.76 13.94
CA LEU A 652 -35.35 -2.51 14.50
C LEU A 652 -34.65 -3.80 14.92
N VAL A 653 -33.33 -3.86 14.74
CA VAL A 653 -32.47 -4.97 15.20
C VAL A 653 -31.33 -4.41 16.03
N SER A 654 -31.20 -4.88 17.28
CA SER A 654 -30.08 -4.51 18.13
C SER A 654 -28.78 -5.10 17.61
N LEU A 655 -27.73 -4.28 17.53
CA LEU A 655 -26.39 -4.70 17.09
C LEU A 655 -25.33 -4.54 18.18
N LYS A 656 -25.70 -4.09 19.38
CA LYS A 656 -24.77 -3.84 20.50
C LYS A 656 -23.93 -5.05 20.92
N HIS A 657 -24.40 -6.26 20.60
CA HIS A 657 -23.73 -7.52 20.87
C HIS A 657 -22.57 -7.82 19.91
N LEU A 658 -22.54 -7.14 18.76
CA LEU A 658 -21.45 -7.21 17.80
C LEU A 658 -20.41 -6.17 18.21
N SER A 659 -19.23 -6.63 18.61
CA SER A 659 -18.11 -5.76 18.92
C SER A 659 -17.02 -5.98 17.86
N PRO A 660 -16.66 -4.95 17.08
CA PRO A 660 -15.50 -5.06 16.20
C PRO A 660 -14.23 -5.21 17.06
N ASP A 661 -13.19 -5.75 16.45
CA ASP A 661 -11.86 -5.73 17.05
C ASP A 661 -11.46 -4.27 17.32
N SER A 662 -11.26 -3.93 18.59
CA SER A 662 -10.97 -2.56 19.03
C SER A 662 -9.60 -2.04 18.56
N SER A 663 -8.73 -2.93 18.06
CA SER A 663 -7.50 -2.57 17.37
C SER A 663 -7.75 -2.11 15.93
N LYS A 664 -8.84 -2.59 15.30
CA LYS A 664 -9.19 -2.32 13.89
C LYS A 664 -10.19 -1.18 13.74
N SER A 665 -11.18 -1.08 14.63
CA SER A 665 -12.19 -0.03 14.57
C SER A 665 -12.70 0.41 15.93
N LYS A 666 -12.86 1.72 16.11
CA LYS A 666 -13.50 2.35 17.27
C LYS A 666 -14.98 2.67 17.02
N PHE A 667 -15.47 2.51 15.79
CA PHE A 667 -16.89 2.64 15.47
C PHE A 667 -17.60 1.30 15.71
N SER A 668 -18.53 1.27 16.67
CA SER A 668 -19.29 0.06 17.01
C SER A 668 -20.69 0.11 16.42
N PRO A 669 -21.21 -1.01 15.87
CA PRO A 669 -22.58 -1.08 15.37
C PRO A 669 -23.57 -0.98 16.53
N TYR A 670 -24.63 -0.20 16.34
CA TYR A 670 -25.58 0.12 17.40
C TYR A 670 -26.96 -0.53 17.17
N PHE A 671 -27.61 -0.21 16.06
CA PHE A 671 -28.82 -0.91 15.59
C PHE A 671 -28.95 -0.83 14.07
N ALA A 672 -29.77 -1.71 13.49
CA ALA A 672 -30.19 -1.66 12.11
C ALA A 672 -31.70 -1.37 12.01
N LEU A 673 -32.10 -0.59 11.00
CA LEU A 673 -33.50 -0.36 10.61
C LEU A 673 -33.79 -1.12 9.31
N LEU A 674 -34.74 -2.05 9.36
CA LEU A 674 -35.08 -2.96 8.27
C LEU A 674 -36.60 -3.20 8.14
N PRO A 675 -37.37 -2.19 7.66
CA PRO A 675 -38.83 -2.27 7.60
C PRO A 675 -39.37 -3.06 6.40
N THR A 676 -38.52 -3.63 5.52
CA THR A 676 -38.88 -4.36 4.29
C THR A 676 -39.72 -3.54 3.28
N ARG A 677 -39.35 -2.27 3.07
CA ARG A 677 -40.10 -1.29 2.23
C ARG A 677 -39.48 -1.03 0.85
N GLY A 678 -38.44 -1.76 0.47
CA GLY A 678 -37.71 -1.55 -0.77
C GLY A 678 -36.71 -0.40 -0.67
N GLN A 679 -36.49 0.31 -1.78
CA GLN A 679 -35.43 1.31 -1.87
C GLN A 679 -35.72 2.55 -1.02
N LEU A 680 -34.67 3.05 -0.37
CA LEU A 680 -34.67 4.28 0.40
C LEU A 680 -34.62 5.51 -0.53
N SER A 681 -35.33 6.57 -0.18
CA SER A 681 -35.42 7.82 -0.94
C SER A 681 -34.78 9.02 -0.24
N ALA A 682 -34.77 9.08 1.09
CA ALA A 682 -34.05 10.09 1.86
C ALA A 682 -33.67 9.58 3.27
N CYS A 683 -32.57 10.09 3.82
CA CYS A 683 -32.12 9.87 5.19
C CYS A 683 -31.76 11.25 5.81
N ALA A 684 -31.90 11.38 7.13
CA ALA A 684 -31.38 12.50 7.88
C ALA A 684 -31.13 12.11 9.34
N ILE A 685 -29.90 12.31 9.80
CA ILE A 685 -29.49 12.15 11.20
C ILE A 685 -29.33 13.51 11.90
N ALA A 686 -29.67 13.58 13.19
CA ALA A 686 -29.54 14.78 14.02
C ALA A 686 -28.58 14.56 15.19
N ASP A 687 -27.76 15.57 15.52
CA ASP A 687 -26.77 15.56 16.63
C ASP A 687 -27.36 15.43 18.05
N ILE A 688 -28.69 15.35 18.14
CA ILE A 688 -29.45 15.17 19.38
C ILE A 688 -30.13 13.80 19.48
N GLY A 689 -29.69 12.84 18.66
CA GLY A 689 -30.06 11.43 18.78
C GLY A 689 -31.36 11.05 18.07
N PHE A 690 -31.67 11.66 16.92
CA PHE A 690 -32.80 11.27 16.08
C PHE A 690 -32.36 10.88 14.68
N LEU A 691 -33.05 9.89 14.11
CA LEU A 691 -32.88 9.44 12.74
C LEU A 691 -34.23 9.52 12.03
N ALA A 692 -34.25 10.09 10.82
CA ALA A 692 -35.40 10.06 9.93
C ALA A 692 -35.03 9.31 8.64
N VAL A 693 -35.87 8.37 8.23
CA VAL A 693 -35.65 7.55 7.03
C VAL A 693 -36.94 7.47 6.22
N ALA A 694 -36.86 7.85 4.95
CA ALA A 694 -37.96 7.76 4.00
C ALA A 694 -37.68 6.76 2.88
N TYR A 695 -38.73 6.08 2.42
CA TYR A 695 -38.67 5.07 1.37
C TYR A 695 -39.42 5.54 0.10
N ALA A 696 -39.09 4.91 -1.03
CA ALA A 696 -39.69 5.21 -2.33
C ALA A 696 -41.21 4.96 -2.39
N ASP A 697 -41.78 4.20 -1.44
CA ASP A 697 -43.23 4.03 -1.27
C ASP A 697 -43.90 5.16 -0.45
N SER A 698 -43.15 6.23 -0.17
CA SER A 698 -43.56 7.41 0.61
C SER A 698 -43.74 7.14 2.10
N SER A 699 -43.30 5.97 2.60
CA SER A 699 -43.24 5.72 4.04
C SER A 699 -42.09 6.48 4.69
N LEU A 700 -42.32 7.00 5.89
CA LEU A 700 -41.34 7.74 6.71
C LEU A 700 -41.32 7.16 8.12
N PHE A 701 -40.12 6.81 8.58
CA PHE A 701 -39.83 6.34 9.93
C PHE A 701 -38.98 7.37 10.65
N VAL A 702 -39.31 7.66 11.90
CA VAL A 702 -38.46 8.45 12.79
C VAL A 702 -38.13 7.64 14.02
N VAL A 703 -36.83 7.55 14.33
CA VAL A 703 -36.27 6.77 15.43
C VAL A 703 -35.66 7.70 16.46
N ASP A 704 -36.01 7.51 17.74
CA ASP A 704 -35.24 8.04 18.87
C ASP A 704 -34.09 7.07 19.16
N MET A 705 -32.85 7.50 18.91
CA MET A 705 -31.68 6.65 19.00
C MET A 705 -31.16 6.47 20.44
N ARG A 706 -31.70 7.14 21.47
CA ARG A 706 -31.17 7.01 22.85
C ARG A 706 -31.60 5.71 23.53
N GLY A 707 -32.81 5.26 23.21
CA GLY A 707 -33.35 3.93 23.49
C GLY A 707 -34.10 3.51 22.23
N PRO A 708 -33.40 2.89 21.25
CA PRO A 708 -33.83 2.80 19.85
C PRO A 708 -35.29 2.39 19.73
N THR A 709 -36.14 3.36 19.40
CA THR A 709 -37.60 3.21 19.32
C THR A 709 -38.13 4.05 18.17
N ILE A 710 -39.10 3.50 17.43
CA ILE A 710 -39.77 4.21 16.34
C ILE A 710 -40.88 5.09 16.93
N ILE A 711 -40.66 6.40 16.88
CA ILE A 711 -41.60 7.41 17.39
C ILE A 711 -42.57 7.93 16.31
N LEU A 712 -42.31 7.66 15.03
CA LEU A 712 -43.22 7.96 13.92
C LEU A 712 -43.20 6.86 12.86
N ARG A 713 -44.40 6.45 12.43
CA ARG A 713 -44.66 5.61 11.24
C ARG A 713 -45.65 6.33 10.33
N HIS A 714 -45.16 7.09 9.37
CA HIS A 714 -45.99 7.86 8.44
C HIS A 714 -46.05 7.19 7.06
N GLY A 715 -47.18 7.27 6.36
CA GLY A 715 -47.37 6.68 5.02
C GLY A 715 -47.44 5.14 4.98
N VAL A 716 -47.40 4.45 6.14
CA VAL A 716 -47.33 2.99 6.23
C VAL A 716 -48.70 2.34 5.98
N LYS A 717 -48.98 1.91 4.74
CA LYS A 717 -50.20 1.13 4.41
C LYS A 717 -50.02 -0.34 4.81
N THR A 718 -50.93 -0.89 5.62
CA THR A 718 -51.03 -2.33 5.87
C THR A 718 -51.68 -3.02 4.67
N LYS A 719 -51.13 -4.13 4.18
CA LYS A 719 -51.72 -4.94 3.09
C LYS A 719 -53.09 -5.48 3.51
N SER A 720 -54.17 -4.72 3.31
CA SER A 720 -55.54 -5.21 3.43
C SER A 720 -55.85 -6.13 2.25
N ARG A 721 -56.29 -7.36 2.54
CA ARG A 721 -56.53 -8.42 1.54
C ARG A 721 -57.83 -8.26 0.73
N HIS A 722 -58.58 -7.17 0.88
CA HIS A 722 -59.81 -6.98 0.12
C HIS A 722 -60.10 -5.49 -0.17
N SER A 723 -59.64 -5.00 -1.32
CA SER A 723 -60.32 -3.90 -2.04
C SER A 723 -59.88 -3.86 -3.50
N LEU A 724 -60.71 -4.40 -4.38
CA LEU A 724 -60.70 -4.11 -5.82
C LEU A 724 -61.36 -2.73 -6.01
N GLY A 725 -60.66 -1.78 -6.64
CA GLY A 725 -61.30 -0.63 -7.26
C GLY A 725 -60.70 0.75 -6.95
N LEU A 726 -60.37 1.45 -8.05
CA LEU A 726 -60.08 2.88 -8.21
C LEU A 726 -58.67 3.36 -7.83
N HIS A 727 -57.94 3.84 -8.85
CA HIS A 727 -56.72 4.63 -8.76
C HIS A 727 -56.94 5.87 -7.88
N MET A 728 -56.77 5.73 -6.57
CA MET A 728 -56.53 6.84 -5.65
C MET A 728 -55.03 7.17 -5.70
N GLY A 729 -54.72 8.45 -5.89
CA GLY A 729 -53.39 8.98 -6.19
C GLY A 729 -52.28 8.34 -5.34
N GLN A 730 -51.27 7.82 -6.03
CA GLN A 730 -50.04 7.38 -5.39
C GLN A 730 -49.35 8.62 -4.83
N GLU A 731 -49.23 8.73 -3.50
CA GLU A 731 -48.43 9.79 -2.87
C GLU A 731 -46.99 9.65 -3.36
N ASP A 732 -46.38 10.76 -3.75
CA ASP A 732 -45.04 10.83 -4.31
C ASP A 732 -43.97 10.76 -3.21
N ALA A 733 -42.79 10.25 -3.55
CA ALA A 733 -41.75 9.92 -2.58
C ALA A 733 -41.21 11.16 -1.86
N ILE A 734 -40.85 11.00 -0.59
CA ILE A 734 -40.08 11.99 0.18
C ILE A 734 -38.62 11.87 -0.23
N VAL A 735 -38.05 12.92 -0.80
CA VAL A 735 -36.70 12.92 -1.39
C VAL A 735 -35.71 13.83 -0.67
N CYS A 736 -36.17 14.61 0.32
CA CYS A 736 -35.31 15.47 1.12
C CYS A 736 -35.85 15.57 2.55
N LEU A 737 -34.95 15.49 3.54
CA LEU A 737 -35.25 15.55 4.97
C LEU A 737 -34.28 16.54 5.64
N GLU A 738 -34.78 17.40 6.52
CA GLU A 738 -33.94 18.35 7.27
C GLU A 738 -34.42 18.45 8.73
N TRP A 739 -33.50 18.22 9.66
CA TRP A 739 -33.72 18.40 11.09
C TRP A 739 -33.38 19.83 11.53
N THR A 740 -34.27 20.45 12.29
CA THR A 740 -34.08 21.83 12.74
C THR A 740 -34.81 22.11 14.05
N ILE A 741 -34.36 23.14 14.77
CA ILE A 741 -35.07 23.68 15.93
C ILE A 741 -35.46 25.12 15.64
N GLY A 742 -36.75 25.43 15.55
CA GLY A 742 -37.15 26.79 15.19
C GLY A 742 -38.65 26.98 15.04
N PRO A 743 -39.10 28.23 14.84
CA PRO A 743 -40.51 28.60 14.72
C PRO A 743 -41.10 28.32 13.32
N ILE A 744 -42.42 28.25 13.27
CA ILE A 744 -43.27 28.19 12.07
C ILE A 744 -44.26 29.34 12.17
N TYR A 745 -44.95 29.64 11.07
CA TYR A 745 -45.85 30.79 10.99
C TYR A 745 -46.94 30.82 12.08
N LYS A 746 -47.49 29.67 12.46
CA LYS A 746 -48.56 29.56 13.48
C LYS A 746 -48.07 29.21 14.88
N ASP A 747 -46.80 28.85 15.03
CA ASP A 747 -46.19 28.48 16.32
C ASP A 747 -44.76 29.03 16.38
N HIS A 748 -44.62 30.13 17.13
CA HIS A 748 -43.39 30.90 17.27
C HIS A 748 -42.42 30.33 18.31
N ARG A 749 -42.76 29.22 18.98
CA ARG A 749 -41.86 28.55 19.91
C ARG A 749 -40.68 27.93 19.17
N LEU A 750 -39.54 27.87 19.84
CA LEU A 750 -38.43 27.03 19.41
C LEU A 750 -38.79 25.57 19.70
N ALA A 751 -39.12 24.81 18.66
CA ALA A 751 -39.48 23.39 18.77
C ALA A 751 -38.64 22.53 17.82
N LEU A 752 -38.39 21.28 18.20
CA LEU A 752 -37.75 20.30 17.35
C LEU A 752 -38.67 19.93 16.19
N ARG A 753 -38.16 20.04 14.97
CA ARG A 753 -38.93 19.83 13.74
C ARG A 753 -38.16 19.06 12.69
N LEU A 754 -38.88 18.22 11.97
CA LEU A 754 -38.43 17.55 10.76
C LEU A 754 -39.20 18.13 9.57
N ILE A 755 -38.47 18.65 8.60
CA ILE A 755 -39.03 19.09 7.32
C ILE A 755 -38.86 17.94 6.32
N ALA A 756 -39.96 17.44 5.77
CA ALA A 756 -39.98 16.40 4.74
C ALA A 756 -40.46 16.98 3.41
N GLY A 757 -39.60 16.96 2.39
CA GLY A 757 -39.89 17.43 1.05
C GLY A 757 -40.20 16.28 0.09
N HIS A 758 -41.38 16.33 -0.54
CA HIS A 758 -41.80 15.39 -1.56
C HIS A 758 -41.32 15.82 -2.96
N GLU A 759 -41.21 14.84 -3.86
CA GLU A 759 -40.77 15.06 -5.25
C GLU A 759 -41.61 16.11 -6.01
N SER A 760 -42.91 16.20 -5.73
CA SER A 760 -43.87 17.16 -6.28
C SER A 760 -43.61 18.61 -5.85
N GLY A 761 -42.81 18.82 -4.81
CA GLY A 761 -42.64 20.12 -4.16
C GLY A 761 -43.63 20.39 -3.04
N THR A 762 -44.39 19.38 -2.60
CA THR A 762 -45.15 19.43 -1.35
C THR A 762 -44.22 19.20 -0.16
N PHE A 763 -44.31 20.02 0.88
CA PHE A 763 -43.51 19.88 2.10
C PHE A 763 -44.40 19.66 3.32
N GLN A 764 -43.91 18.85 4.25
CA GLN A 764 -44.54 18.55 5.52
C GLN A 764 -43.58 18.90 6.66
N ILE A 765 -44.09 19.49 7.73
CA ILE A 765 -43.35 19.77 8.96
C ILE A 765 -43.96 18.96 10.09
N PHE A 766 -43.16 18.05 10.63
CA PHE A 766 -43.48 17.29 11.83
C PHE A 766 -42.87 18.01 13.04
N THR A 767 -43.67 18.27 14.07
CA THR A 767 -43.19 18.87 15.32
C THR A 767 -43.11 17.80 16.41
N PHE A 768 -42.01 17.80 17.14
CA PHE A 768 -41.74 16.84 18.20
C PHE A 768 -41.72 17.57 19.55
N GLU A 769 -42.48 17.02 20.49
CA GLU A 769 -42.57 17.56 21.86
C GLU A 769 -42.12 16.49 22.85
N ARG A 770 -41.54 16.94 23.97
CA ARG A 770 -41.11 16.07 25.06
C ARG A 770 -42.30 15.82 25.99
N SER A 771 -42.70 14.56 26.11
CA SER A 771 -43.75 14.10 27.01
C SER A 771 -43.31 14.20 28.49
N THR A 772 -44.29 14.10 29.40
CA THR A 772 -44.09 14.13 30.85
C THR A 772 -43.17 13.01 31.37
N ASP A 773 -43.13 11.87 30.70
CA ASP A 773 -42.25 10.73 30.97
C ASP A 773 -40.86 10.88 30.32
N SER A 774 -40.55 12.06 29.76
CA SER A 774 -39.35 12.36 29.00
C SER A 774 -39.20 11.65 27.65
N SER A 775 -40.20 10.87 27.21
CA SER A 775 -40.23 10.34 25.84
C SER A 775 -40.51 11.47 24.83
N TRP A 776 -40.18 11.24 23.56
CA TRP A 776 -40.51 12.16 22.48
C TRP A 776 -41.71 11.67 21.70
N ILE A 777 -42.66 12.57 21.48
CA ILE A 777 -43.89 12.28 20.72
C ILE A 777 -44.05 13.29 19.60
N VAL A 778 -44.71 12.88 18.51
CA VAL A 778 -45.04 13.75 17.39
C VAL A 778 -46.40 14.39 17.65
N THR A 779 -46.51 15.70 17.42
CA THR A 779 -47.80 16.41 17.47
C THR A 779 -48.71 15.96 16.34
N GLU A 780 -50.03 15.87 16.57
CA GLU A 780 -50.99 15.45 15.54
C GLU A 780 -51.07 16.43 14.35
N ASP A 781 -50.79 17.71 14.56
CA ASP A 781 -50.88 18.75 13.54
C ASP A 781 -49.64 18.78 12.62
N VAL A 782 -49.66 17.95 11.56
CA VAL A 782 -48.64 18.01 10.49
C VAL A 782 -48.91 19.21 9.58
N VAL A 783 -47.94 20.12 9.49
CA VAL A 783 -48.09 21.37 8.74
C VAL A 783 -47.62 21.18 7.31
N LYS A 784 -48.52 21.39 6.34
CA LYS A 784 -48.23 21.29 4.91
C LYS A 784 -48.02 22.66 4.27
N PHE A 785 -47.07 22.76 3.35
CA PHE A 785 -46.83 23.96 2.55
C PHE A 785 -46.17 23.61 1.20
N ASP A 786 -46.29 24.50 0.23
CA ASP A 786 -45.72 24.28 -1.11
C ASP A 786 -44.33 24.94 -1.23
N GLY A 787 -43.42 24.26 -1.92
CA GLY A 787 -42.08 24.73 -2.28
C GLY A 787 -41.73 24.42 -3.74
N PRO A 788 -40.46 24.54 -4.14
CA PRO A 788 -39.99 24.06 -5.43
C PRO A 788 -40.08 22.52 -5.56
N ALA A 789 -40.43 22.03 -6.75
CA ALA A 789 -40.45 20.59 -7.07
C ALA A 789 -39.04 20.00 -7.21
N HIS A 790 -38.94 18.67 -7.01
CA HIS A 790 -37.70 17.88 -6.92
C HIS A 790 -36.67 18.57 -6.00
N PRO A 791 -36.94 18.66 -4.68
CA PRO A 791 -36.05 19.34 -3.75
C PRO A 791 -34.65 18.72 -3.77
N LEU A 792 -33.65 19.60 -3.84
CA LEU A 792 -32.23 19.26 -3.78
C LEU A 792 -31.66 19.52 -2.38
N ALA A 793 -32.09 20.61 -1.73
CA ALA A 793 -31.63 20.97 -0.40
C ALA A 793 -32.63 21.86 0.35
N ILE A 794 -32.63 21.74 1.69
CA ILE A 794 -33.39 22.58 2.61
C ILE A 794 -32.39 23.19 3.58
N PHE A 795 -32.47 24.50 3.78
CA PHE A 795 -31.57 25.22 4.66
C PHE A 795 -32.35 26.13 5.59
N VAL A 796 -32.16 25.97 6.90
CA VAL A 796 -32.78 26.85 7.90
C VAL A 796 -31.70 27.74 8.51
N LEU A 797 -31.86 29.05 8.36
CA LEU A 797 -30.90 30.07 8.79
C LEU A 797 -31.52 31.05 9.78
N ASN A 798 -30.68 31.69 10.59
CA ASN A 798 -31.06 32.82 11.41
C ASN A 798 -31.04 34.10 10.55
N PRO A 799 -32.16 34.83 10.43
CA PRO A 799 -32.25 35.99 9.54
C PRO A 799 -31.39 37.19 9.96
N LYS A 800 -30.87 37.21 11.20
CA LYS A 800 -30.06 38.32 11.72
C LYS A 800 -28.58 38.20 11.40
N ASN A 801 -28.05 36.99 11.37
CA ASN A 801 -26.62 36.73 11.25
C ASN A 801 -26.27 35.63 10.23
N GLY A 802 -27.26 35.03 9.57
CA GLY A 802 -27.08 33.97 8.57
C GLY A 802 -26.65 32.61 9.12
N SER A 803 -26.43 32.47 10.43
CA SER A 803 -25.97 31.20 11.01
C SER A 803 -27.01 30.09 10.82
N ARG A 804 -26.55 28.86 10.60
CA ARG A 804 -27.39 27.67 10.50
C ARG A 804 -28.23 27.45 11.76
N CYS A 805 -29.37 26.82 11.58
CA CYS A 805 -30.34 26.50 12.62
C CYS A 805 -30.56 24.98 12.77
N PRO A 806 -29.50 24.17 12.98
CA PRO A 806 -29.63 22.71 13.02
C PRO A 806 -30.35 22.24 14.28
N ALA A 807 -30.67 20.95 14.32
CA ALA A 807 -31.09 20.25 15.53
C ALA A 807 -29.86 19.77 16.33
N ASP A 808 -29.20 20.71 17.01
CA ASP A 808 -28.02 20.46 17.84
C ASP A 808 -28.33 20.55 19.35
N ARG A 809 -27.35 20.14 20.18
CA ARG A 809 -27.47 20.16 21.65
C ARG A 809 -27.70 21.57 22.19
N SER A 810 -27.02 22.57 21.62
CA SER A 810 -27.05 23.96 22.07
C SER A 810 -28.42 24.59 21.89
N ARG A 811 -29.03 24.40 20.73
CA ARG A 811 -30.35 24.92 20.35
C ARG A 811 -31.46 24.14 21.02
N LEU A 812 -31.28 22.83 21.24
CA LEU A 812 -32.21 22.06 22.05
C LEU A 812 -32.22 22.55 23.51
N ALA A 813 -31.04 22.80 24.09
CA ALA A 813 -30.94 23.37 25.43
C ALA A 813 -31.61 24.76 25.50
N ALA A 814 -31.38 25.62 24.50
CA ALA A 814 -32.04 26.93 24.42
C ALA A 814 -33.57 26.80 24.38
N ALA A 815 -34.09 25.91 23.51
CA ALA A 815 -35.53 25.65 23.37
C ALA A 815 -36.18 25.16 24.68
N LEU A 816 -35.47 24.34 25.47
CA LEU A 816 -35.96 23.83 26.75
C LEU A 816 -35.84 24.88 27.89
N SER A 817 -34.84 25.74 27.84
CA SER A 817 -34.55 26.72 28.91
C SER A 817 -35.47 27.93 28.93
N ASP A 818 -35.84 28.44 27.75
CA ASP A 818 -36.75 29.58 27.61
C ASP A 818 -37.77 29.33 26.50
N PRO A 819 -38.87 28.60 26.81
CA PRO A 819 -39.95 28.32 25.86
C PRO A 819 -40.68 29.59 25.39
N SER A 820 -40.47 30.72 26.06
CA SER A 820 -41.14 31.99 25.79
C SER A 820 -40.39 32.88 24.81
N ASN A 821 -39.13 32.59 24.51
CA ASN A 821 -38.34 33.32 23.53
C ASN A 821 -38.84 33.01 22.11
N PRO A 822 -39.46 33.98 21.40
CA PRO A 822 -39.83 33.76 20.02
C PRO A 822 -38.55 33.67 19.19
N GLY A 823 -38.24 32.45 18.74
CA GLY A 823 -37.18 32.26 17.77
C GLY A 823 -37.48 33.03 16.48
N SER A 824 -36.47 33.22 15.64
CA SER A 824 -36.67 33.69 14.27
C SER A 824 -35.77 32.89 13.35
N VAL A 825 -36.34 32.36 12.28
CA VAL A 825 -35.63 31.61 11.25
C VAL A 825 -36.13 32.04 9.87
N MET A 826 -35.33 31.76 8.85
CA MET A 826 -35.76 31.75 7.47
C MET A 826 -35.42 30.40 6.86
N CYS A 827 -36.26 29.94 5.94
CA CYS A 827 -36.10 28.66 5.28
C CYS A 827 -35.87 28.86 3.79
N ILE A 828 -34.75 28.32 3.29
CA ILE A 828 -34.38 28.31 1.88
C ILE A 828 -34.56 26.90 1.37
N ILE A 829 -35.38 26.74 0.35
CA ILE A 829 -35.66 25.45 -0.28
C ILE A 829 -35.28 25.56 -1.74
N ALA A 830 -34.28 24.78 -2.15
CA ALA A 830 -33.83 24.68 -3.53
C ALA A 830 -34.35 23.38 -4.15
N GLY A 831 -34.95 23.48 -5.33
CA GLY A 831 -35.35 22.33 -6.14
C GLY A 831 -34.71 22.38 -7.53
N SER A 832 -35.04 21.43 -8.39
CA SER A 832 -34.41 21.31 -9.72
C SER A 832 -34.73 22.44 -10.70
N LYS A 833 -35.73 23.29 -10.40
CA LYS A 833 -36.20 24.38 -11.26
C LYS A 833 -36.10 25.78 -10.65
N GLY A 834 -35.78 25.89 -9.37
CA GLY A 834 -35.68 27.18 -8.69
C GLY A 834 -35.44 27.04 -7.20
N VAL A 835 -35.28 28.17 -6.54
CA VAL A 835 -35.15 28.28 -5.07
C VAL A 835 -36.11 29.31 -4.52
N ARG A 836 -36.57 29.07 -3.30
CA ARG A 836 -37.45 29.97 -2.56
C ARG A 836 -36.88 30.22 -1.16
N CYS A 837 -36.95 31.46 -0.70
CA CYS A 837 -36.66 31.84 0.68
C CYS A 837 -37.94 32.35 1.34
N ASN A 838 -38.31 31.77 2.48
CA ASN A 838 -39.49 32.13 3.27
C ASN A 838 -39.07 32.59 4.68
N LEU A 839 -39.85 33.50 5.27
CA LEU A 839 -39.76 33.85 6.69
C LEU A 839 -40.37 32.72 7.53
N ASN A 840 -39.76 32.37 8.65
CA ASN A 840 -40.01 31.12 9.37
C ASN A 840 -39.86 29.89 8.44
N MET A 841 -40.23 28.70 8.90
CA MET A 841 -40.14 27.51 8.04
C MET A 841 -41.17 27.50 6.91
N ASN A 842 -42.35 28.07 7.13
CA ASN A 842 -43.51 28.03 6.23
C ASN A 842 -44.29 29.36 6.12
N GLY A 843 -43.68 30.49 6.49
CA GLY A 843 -44.34 31.79 6.50
C GLY A 843 -44.26 32.54 5.16
N ASP A 844 -44.41 33.87 5.24
CA ASP A 844 -44.43 34.76 4.07
C ASP A 844 -43.11 34.65 3.27
N ARG A 845 -43.22 34.65 1.93
CA ARG A 845 -42.07 34.53 1.02
C ARG A 845 -41.24 35.81 0.99
N ILE A 846 -39.93 35.69 1.20
CA ILE A 846 -38.95 36.78 1.12
C ILE A 846 -38.38 36.89 -0.30
N GLY A 847 -37.94 35.76 -0.86
CA GLY A 847 -37.28 35.71 -2.17
C GLY A 847 -37.70 34.48 -3.00
N LYS A 848 -37.59 34.59 -4.33
CA LYS A 848 -37.75 33.47 -5.26
C LYS A 848 -36.97 33.73 -6.52
N VAL A 849 -36.27 32.71 -7.00
CA VAL A 849 -35.70 32.68 -8.35
C VAL A 849 -35.97 31.34 -9.01
N ASP A 850 -36.33 31.37 -10.29
CA ASP A 850 -36.41 30.18 -11.14
C ASP A 850 -35.07 30.06 -11.90
N TRP A 851 -34.52 28.86 -12.00
CA TRP A 851 -33.21 28.66 -12.64
C TRP A 851 -33.27 29.04 -14.12
N ASN A 852 -32.22 29.72 -14.59
CA ASN A 852 -32.12 30.09 -15.99
C ASN A 852 -31.87 28.83 -16.84
N HIS A 853 -32.64 28.61 -17.90
CA HIS A 853 -32.41 27.48 -18.81
C HIS A 853 -31.01 27.49 -19.45
N ARG A 854 -30.37 28.68 -19.53
CA ARG A 854 -29.02 28.83 -20.10
C ARG A 854 -27.88 28.41 -19.19
N MET A 855 -28.09 28.32 -17.87
CA MET A 855 -27.04 27.86 -16.92
C MET A 855 -26.95 26.33 -16.83
N GLY A 856 -27.79 25.59 -17.57
CA GLY A 856 -27.85 24.13 -17.49
C GLY A 856 -28.59 23.63 -16.25
N LYS A 857 -28.64 22.29 -16.09
CA LYS A 857 -29.26 21.65 -14.93
C LYS A 857 -28.46 21.94 -13.65
N VAL A 858 -29.15 22.38 -12.59
CA VAL A 858 -28.57 22.47 -11.25
C VAL A 858 -28.52 21.08 -10.64
N LEU A 859 -27.32 20.65 -10.22
CA LEU A 859 -27.05 19.32 -9.69
C LEU A 859 -26.88 19.33 -8.17
N ASN A 860 -26.31 20.39 -7.62
CA ASN A 860 -26.17 20.57 -6.19
C ASN A 860 -26.30 22.06 -5.82
N VAL A 861 -26.73 22.35 -4.60
CA VAL A 861 -26.84 23.71 -4.08
C VAL A 861 -26.25 23.72 -2.68
N GLN A 862 -25.48 24.75 -2.34
CA GLN A 862 -24.90 24.93 -1.01
C GLN A 862 -24.97 26.38 -0.57
N ILE A 863 -25.15 26.61 0.74
CA ILE A 863 -24.94 27.94 1.33
C ILE A 863 -23.49 28.01 1.77
N VAL A 864 -22.75 28.98 1.25
CA VAL A 864 -21.33 29.22 1.56
C VAL A 864 -21.17 30.47 2.40
N GLN A 865 -20.14 30.48 3.24
CA GLN A 865 -19.82 31.54 4.18
C GLN A 865 -18.38 32.03 3.98
N LYS A 866 -18.20 33.36 3.94
CA LYS A 866 -16.89 34.03 3.97
C LYS A 866 -17.03 35.35 4.70
N LEU A 867 -16.10 35.66 5.62
CA LEU A 867 -16.11 36.91 6.41
C LEU A 867 -17.43 37.22 7.14
N SER A 868 -18.21 36.19 7.50
CA SER A 868 -19.57 36.31 8.08
C SER A 868 -20.67 36.76 7.11
N SER A 869 -20.36 36.87 5.82
CA SER A 869 -21.33 36.96 4.75
C SER A 869 -21.67 35.57 4.20
N TYR A 870 -22.88 35.41 3.68
CA TYR A 870 -23.48 34.17 3.20
C TYR A 870 -24.06 34.36 1.79
N ALA A 871 -23.85 33.36 0.94
CA ALA A 871 -24.46 33.31 -0.38
C ALA A 871 -24.96 31.89 -0.69
N LEU A 872 -26.00 31.80 -1.50
CA LEU A 872 -26.45 30.53 -2.05
C LEU A 872 -25.68 30.28 -3.36
N VAL A 873 -25.06 29.12 -3.49
CA VAL A 873 -24.32 28.71 -4.69
C VAL A 873 -25.01 27.50 -5.31
N ALA A 874 -25.40 27.62 -6.58
CA ALA A 874 -25.94 26.53 -7.37
C ALA A 874 -24.86 26.01 -8.33
N PHE A 875 -24.53 24.72 -8.20
CA PHE A 875 -23.56 24.03 -9.05
C PHE A 875 -24.27 23.34 -10.21
N THR A 876 -23.81 23.60 -11.43
CA THR A 876 -24.48 23.16 -12.66
C THR A 876 -23.75 22.02 -13.36
N GLU A 877 -24.45 21.34 -14.26
CA GLU A 877 -23.86 20.33 -15.16
C GLU A 877 -22.80 20.89 -16.12
N SER A 878 -22.78 22.22 -16.32
CA SER A 878 -21.80 22.93 -17.14
C SER A 878 -20.54 23.36 -16.37
N HIS A 879 -20.31 22.82 -15.17
CA HIS A 879 -19.19 23.17 -14.29
C HIS A 879 -19.14 24.66 -13.90
N GLU A 880 -20.32 25.27 -13.74
CA GLU A 880 -20.44 26.63 -13.21
C GLU A 880 -21.00 26.62 -11.79
N ALA A 881 -20.52 27.55 -10.98
CA ALA A 881 -21.05 27.90 -9.67
C ALA A 881 -21.76 29.25 -9.77
N CYS A 882 -23.09 29.24 -9.77
CA CYS A 882 -23.92 30.44 -9.83
C CYS A 882 -24.25 30.93 -8.41
N ALA A 883 -23.80 32.14 -8.07
CA ALA A 883 -24.00 32.75 -6.76
C ALA A 883 -25.25 33.63 -6.72
N TYR A 884 -26.01 33.51 -5.64
CA TYR A 884 -27.22 34.28 -5.35
C TYR A 884 -27.19 34.88 -3.95
N SER A 885 -27.70 36.09 -3.81
CA SER A 885 -27.76 36.81 -2.54
C SER A 885 -28.74 36.13 -1.57
N LEU A 886 -28.49 36.21 -0.27
CA LEU A 886 -29.43 35.86 0.78
C LEU A 886 -29.86 37.12 1.56
N PRO A 887 -31.14 37.27 1.90
CA PRO A 887 -32.26 36.34 1.64
C PRO A 887 -32.99 36.55 0.31
N ASN A 888 -32.70 37.62 -0.43
CA ASN A 888 -33.52 38.08 -1.56
C ASN A 888 -33.42 37.22 -2.83
N LEU A 889 -32.41 36.34 -2.91
CA LEU A 889 -32.15 35.46 -4.06
C LEU A 889 -31.90 36.21 -5.38
N GLU A 890 -31.33 37.42 -5.31
CA GLU A 890 -30.80 38.14 -6.47
C GLU A 890 -29.62 37.39 -7.06
N PHE A 891 -29.63 37.15 -8.37
CA PHE A 891 -28.47 36.61 -9.07
C PHE A 891 -27.31 37.61 -9.00
N MET A 892 -26.15 37.15 -8.55
CA MET A 892 -24.95 37.99 -8.40
C MET A 892 -24.01 37.78 -9.59
N HIS A 893 -23.49 36.57 -9.76
CA HIS A 893 -22.60 36.22 -10.87
C HIS A 893 -22.45 34.70 -11.00
N SER A 894 -21.87 34.25 -12.11
CA SER A 894 -21.47 32.86 -12.35
C SER A 894 -19.95 32.75 -12.32
N VAL A 895 -19.44 31.71 -11.68
CA VAL A 895 -18.01 31.42 -11.54
C VAL A 895 -17.72 30.09 -12.22
N THR A 896 -16.85 30.09 -13.22
CA THR A 896 -16.40 28.85 -13.86
C THR A 896 -15.49 28.07 -12.91
N LEU A 897 -15.83 26.81 -12.65
CA LEU A 897 -14.98 25.93 -11.87
C LEU A 897 -13.82 25.40 -12.74
N PRO A 898 -12.67 25.06 -12.14
CA PRO A 898 -11.63 24.29 -12.81
C PRO A 898 -12.23 23.04 -13.47
N PRO A 899 -11.65 22.51 -14.56
CA PRO A 899 -12.17 21.34 -15.26
C PRO A 899 -12.30 20.16 -14.30
N VAL A 900 -13.54 19.83 -13.97
CA VAL A 900 -13.92 18.67 -13.15
C VAL A 900 -14.51 17.64 -14.10
N THR A 901 -14.20 16.34 -13.93
CA THR A 901 -14.64 15.31 -14.89
C THR A 901 -15.97 14.64 -14.50
N TYR A 902 -16.43 14.76 -13.25
CA TYR A 902 -17.70 14.17 -12.80
C TYR A 902 -18.48 15.09 -11.83
N LEU A 903 -19.80 15.00 -11.88
CA LEU A 903 -20.75 15.74 -11.05
C LEU A 903 -21.78 14.76 -10.45
N PRO A 904 -22.37 15.07 -9.27
CA PRO A 904 -22.30 16.33 -8.55
C PRO A 904 -21.01 16.53 -7.74
N ILE A 905 -20.60 17.79 -7.54
CA ILE A 905 -19.58 18.13 -6.54
C ILE A 905 -20.18 18.15 -5.14
N THR A 906 -19.39 17.86 -4.12
CA THR A 906 -19.80 17.96 -2.71
C THR A 906 -19.07 19.14 -2.09
N ALA A 907 -19.79 20.24 -1.84
CA ALA A 907 -19.25 21.45 -1.22
C ALA A 907 -19.68 21.56 0.25
N ASP A 908 -18.79 22.09 1.10
CA ASP A 908 -19.11 22.46 2.47
C ASP A 908 -19.54 23.94 2.59
N GLU A 909 -19.87 24.36 3.81
CA GLU A 909 -20.29 25.74 4.10
C GLU A 909 -19.17 26.78 3.96
N THR A 910 -17.90 26.37 3.86
CA THR A 910 -16.80 27.30 3.62
C THR A 910 -16.53 27.54 2.13
N GLY A 911 -17.25 26.82 1.25
CA GLY A 911 -17.01 26.85 -0.19
C GLY A 911 -15.86 25.96 -0.65
N ASP A 912 -15.31 25.13 0.22
CA ASP A 912 -14.40 24.05 -0.17
C ASP A 912 -15.21 22.86 -0.67
N TYR A 913 -14.68 22.11 -1.64
CA TYR A 913 -15.42 21.01 -2.26
C TYR A 913 -14.52 19.86 -2.72
N PHE A 914 -15.10 18.67 -2.79
CA PHE A 914 -14.56 17.56 -3.56
C PHE A 914 -15.29 17.42 -4.88
N ALA A 915 -14.52 17.08 -5.89
CA ALA A 915 -15.02 16.68 -7.18
C ALA A 915 -14.30 15.41 -7.62
N TRP A 916 -15.08 14.35 -7.83
CA TRP A 916 -14.54 13.03 -8.13
C TRP A 916 -14.32 12.88 -9.64
N THR A 917 -13.44 11.98 -10.05
CA THR A 917 -13.28 11.56 -11.43
C THR A 917 -13.30 10.05 -11.46
N ARG A 918 -14.28 9.49 -12.17
CA ARG A 918 -14.41 8.05 -12.32
C ARG A 918 -13.66 7.58 -13.56
N ASP A 919 -13.09 6.40 -13.44
CA ASP A 919 -12.63 5.65 -14.57
C ASP A 919 -13.85 5.09 -15.35
N PRO A 920 -13.92 5.31 -16.67
CA PRO A 920 -15.12 4.94 -17.44
C PRO A 920 -15.29 3.42 -17.62
N GLU A 921 -14.22 2.63 -17.49
CA GLU A 921 -14.26 1.18 -17.70
C GLU A 921 -14.70 0.46 -16.42
N THR A 922 -14.15 0.89 -15.27
CA THR A 922 -14.37 0.25 -13.97
C THR A 922 -15.48 0.92 -13.16
N GLY A 923 -15.76 2.20 -13.39
CA GLY A 923 -16.67 3.01 -12.59
C GLY A 923 -16.10 3.46 -11.24
N LEU A 924 -14.88 3.03 -10.88
CA LEU A 924 -14.16 3.41 -9.67
C LEU A 924 -13.63 4.84 -9.78
N ILE A 925 -13.43 5.52 -8.65
CA ILE A 925 -12.80 6.84 -8.62
C ILE A 925 -11.31 6.69 -8.88
N ARG A 926 -10.77 7.30 -9.93
CA ARG A 926 -9.32 7.33 -10.23
C ARG A 926 -8.62 8.60 -9.74
N GLN A 927 -9.38 9.66 -9.48
CA GLN A 927 -8.84 10.94 -9.05
C GLN A 927 -9.90 11.75 -8.27
N ALA A 928 -9.46 12.52 -7.28
CA ALA A 928 -10.26 13.49 -6.56
C ALA A 928 -9.63 14.87 -6.61
N THR A 929 -10.43 15.88 -6.95
CA THR A 929 -10.03 17.28 -6.94
C THR A 929 -10.56 17.93 -5.66
N TYR A 930 -9.65 18.33 -4.77
CA TYR A 930 -9.98 19.17 -3.63
C TYR A 930 -9.88 20.64 -4.05
N GLY A 931 -11.02 21.29 -4.20
CA GLY A 931 -11.15 22.66 -4.67
C GLY A 931 -11.74 23.60 -3.63
N THR A 932 -11.70 24.89 -3.95
CA THR A 932 -12.34 25.94 -3.15
C THR A 932 -12.89 27.03 -4.04
N LEU A 933 -13.97 27.68 -3.60
CA LEU A 933 -14.49 28.91 -4.21
C LEU A 933 -13.71 30.16 -3.76
N PHE A 934 -12.90 30.04 -2.71
CA PHE A 934 -12.20 31.16 -2.08
C PHE A 934 -10.69 30.90 -1.91
N ASN A 935 -9.96 30.75 -3.02
CA ASN A 935 -8.51 30.56 -3.04
C ASN A 935 -7.72 31.85 -2.75
N PHE A 936 -8.01 32.49 -1.61
CA PHE A 936 -7.29 33.64 -1.10
C PHE A 936 -6.31 33.17 -0.02
N LYS A 937 -5.00 33.27 -0.28
CA LYS A 937 -3.95 32.89 0.69
C LYS A 937 -4.10 31.44 1.19
N ARG A 938 -4.56 30.51 0.34
CA ARG A 938 -4.59 29.06 0.63
C ARG A 938 -3.28 28.41 0.18
N ILE A 939 -3.05 27.19 0.65
CA ILE A 939 -1.92 26.36 0.20
C ILE A 939 -2.43 25.54 -0.99
N ASP A 940 -2.00 25.89 -2.20
CA ASP A 940 -2.38 25.23 -3.46
C ASP A 940 -1.17 24.66 -4.22
N THR A 941 0.05 24.96 -3.78
CA THR A 941 1.28 24.37 -4.33
C THR A 941 1.59 23.02 -3.68
N PRO A 942 2.10 22.03 -4.44
CA PRO A 942 2.61 20.79 -3.87
C PRO A 942 3.80 21.09 -2.94
N PRO A 943 4.02 20.28 -1.88
CA PRO A 943 5.18 20.47 -1.03
C PRO A 943 6.49 20.31 -1.82
N ALA A 944 7.50 21.08 -1.44
CA ALA A 944 8.85 20.90 -1.95
C ALA A 944 9.50 19.70 -1.25
N ILE A 945 10.04 18.77 -2.04
CA ILE A 945 10.61 17.52 -1.57
C ILE A 945 12.13 17.60 -1.60
N ASP A 946 12.77 17.07 -0.56
CA ASP A 946 14.21 16.84 -0.50
C ASP A 946 14.49 15.36 -0.26
N LEU A 947 14.87 14.64 -1.32
CA LEU A 947 15.31 13.25 -1.24
C LEU A 947 16.80 13.12 -0.89
N LEU A 948 17.59 14.19 -1.02
CA LEU A 948 19.03 14.17 -0.74
C LEU A 948 19.33 14.09 0.76
N SER A 949 18.46 14.67 1.58
CA SER A 949 18.58 14.58 3.04
C SER A 949 18.53 13.14 3.57
N SER A 950 17.98 12.21 2.79
CA SER A 950 17.99 10.77 3.05
C SER A 950 18.83 9.99 2.03
N LYS A 951 19.85 10.61 1.43
CA LYS A 951 20.68 9.94 0.41
C LYS A 951 21.24 8.64 1.00
N PRO A 952 21.08 7.51 0.30
CA PRO A 952 21.51 6.22 0.81
C PRO A 952 23.02 6.15 0.99
N VAL A 953 23.47 5.73 2.17
CA VAL A 953 24.85 5.30 2.41
C VAL A 953 24.87 3.80 2.16
N ILE A 954 25.49 3.39 1.06
CA ILE A 954 25.45 1.99 0.61
C ILE A 954 26.37 1.16 1.52
N PRO A 955 25.85 0.08 2.15
CA PRO A 955 26.69 -0.87 2.88
C PRO A 955 27.78 -1.45 1.99
N ALA A 956 28.91 -1.87 2.57
CA ALA A 956 29.99 -2.49 1.80
C ALA A 956 29.50 -3.74 1.03
N GLN A 957 30.03 -3.92 -0.18
CA GLN A 957 29.75 -5.10 -1.01
C GLN A 957 30.11 -6.38 -0.25
N PRO A 958 29.17 -7.34 -0.12
CA PRO A 958 29.47 -8.67 0.41
C PRO A 958 30.63 -9.31 -0.34
N GLN A 959 31.63 -9.80 0.41
CA GLN A 959 32.83 -10.42 -0.16
C GLN A 959 32.62 -11.92 -0.41
N PRO A 960 33.39 -12.53 -1.33
CA PRO A 960 33.40 -13.98 -1.51
C PRO A 960 33.67 -14.70 -0.20
N VAL A 961 32.97 -15.81 0.03
CA VAL A 961 33.11 -16.65 1.22
C VAL A 961 33.58 -18.04 0.81
N SER A 962 34.24 -18.74 1.74
CA SER A 962 34.62 -20.13 1.54
C SER A 962 33.38 -21.04 1.58
N VAL A 963 33.40 -22.09 0.76
CA VAL A 963 32.35 -23.11 0.78
C VAL A 963 32.35 -23.86 2.12
N GLY A 964 33.52 -24.17 2.68
CA GLY A 964 33.69 -24.88 3.96
C GLY A 964 34.38 -24.07 5.06
N PRO A 965 34.48 -24.62 6.29
CA PRO A 965 35.11 -23.96 7.43
C PRO A 965 36.53 -23.49 7.15
N THR A 966 36.92 -22.35 7.72
CA THR A 966 38.22 -21.68 7.49
C THR A 966 39.43 -22.39 8.13
N SER A 967 39.24 -23.56 8.77
CA SER A 967 40.27 -24.30 9.51
C SER A 967 41.33 -25.02 8.66
N LEU A 968 41.19 -25.11 7.33
CA LEU A 968 42.18 -25.74 6.46
C LEU A 968 42.47 -24.92 5.20
N LEU A 969 43.74 -24.58 4.99
CA LEU A 969 44.25 -23.93 3.78
C LEU A 969 44.14 -24.85 2.55
N GLY A 970 43.40 -24.38 1.54
CA GLY A 970 43.79 -24.54 0.13
C GLY A 970 42.83 -25.30 -0.78
N SER A 971 42.48 -24.65 -1.90
CA SER A 971 42.06 -25.25 -3.18
C SER A 971 40.59 -25.61 -3.38
N TRP A 972 39.73 -24.60 -3.57
CA TRP A 972 38.77 -24.74 -4.67
C TRP A 972 38.45 -23.46 -5.45
N PHE A 973 38.41 -22.31 -4.78
CA PHE A 973 38.56 -21.02 -5.44
C PHE A 973 39.97 -20.51 -5.16
N ASN A 974 40.73 -20.15 -6.20
CA ASN A 974 41.68 -19.07 -6.02
C ASN A 974 40.84 -17.89 -5.57
N PHE A 975 40.94 -17.49 -4.30
CA PHE A 975 40.38 -16.22 -3.82
C PHE A 975 41.16 -15.07 -4.46
N GLN A 976 41.09 -14.95 -5.79
CA GLN A 976 41.37 -13.70 -6.47
C GLN A 976 40.41 -12.68 -5.85
N GLN A 977 40.93 -11.51 -5.49
CA GLN A 977 40.10 -10.40 -5.04
C GLN A 977 38.98 -10.20 -6.06
N SER A 978 37.72 -10.32 -5.61
CA SER A 978 36.56 -9.91 -6.41
C SER A 978 36.83 -8.51 -6.94
N MET A 979 36.44 -8.25 -8.20
CA MET A 979 36.52 -6.89 -8.73
C MET A 979 35.74 -5.93 -7.82
N THR A 980 36.31 -4.75 -7.58
CA THR A 980 35.62 -3.62 -6.98
C THR A 980 34.63 -3.03 -7.98
N GLY A 981 33.59 -2.35 -7.49
CA GLY A 981 32.63 -1.66 -8.35
C GLY A 981 33.27 -0.71 -9.36
N VAL A 982 34.27 0.05 -8.92
CA VAL A 982 35.04 0.96 -9.79
C VAL A 982 35.77 0.22 -10.90
N GLN A 983 36.36 -0.95 -10.60
CA GLN A 983 37.01 -1.77 -11.62
C GLN A 983 36.01 -2.31 -12.63
N VAL A 984 34.80 -2.70 -12.19
CA VAL A 984 33.71 -3.10 -13.09
C VAL A 984 33.29 -1.93 -13.96
N ASP A 985 33.11 -0.73 -13.40
CA ASP A 985 32.72 0.44 -14.17
C ASP A 985 33.77 0.85 -15.21
N VAL A 986 35.07 0.69 -14.91
CA VAL A 986 36.15 0.90 -15.87
C VAL A 986 36.13 -0.16 -16.98
N LEU A 987 35.94 -1.42 -16.62
CA LEU A 987 35.86 -2.54 -17.57
C LEU A 987 34.70 -2.35 -18.56
N LEU A 988 33.51 -2.03 -18.04
CA LEU A 988 32.30 -1.87 -18.84
C LEU A 988 32.29 -0.55 -19.62
N GLY A 989 32.73 0.55 -19.00
CA GLY A 989 32.76 1.87 -19.62
C GLY A 989 33.80 2.04 -20.73
N GLY A 990 34.84 1.20 -20.73
CA GLY A 990 35.92 1.18 -21.70
C GLY A 990 36.97 2.29 -21.48
N PRO A 991 38.05 2.30 -22.28
CA PRO A 991 39.15 3.26 -22.13
C PRO A 991 38.70 4.71 -22.36
N ASP A 992 37.64 4.92 -23.14
CA ASP A 992 37.07 6.24 -23.47
C ASP A 992 35.88 6.59 -22.56
N ARG A 993 35.84 6.08 -21.31
CA ARG A 993 34.83 6.47 -20.31
C ARG A 993 35.04 7.94 -19.91
N PRO A 994 34.08 8.84 -20.16
CA PRO A 994 34.20 10.24 -19.82
C PRO A 994 34.16 10.40 -18.31
N VAL A 995 34.73 11.50 -17.83
CA VAL A 995 34.57 11.88 -16.42
C VAL A 995 33.09 12.23 -16.18
N PRO A 996 32.46 11.69 -15.12
CA PRO A 996 31.08 12.01 -14.79
C PRO A 996 30.85 13.52 -14.74
N MET A 997 29.79 14.01 -15.40
CA MET A 997 29.41 15.42 -15.32
C MET A 997 28.92 15.73 -13.90
N GLN A 998 29.75 16.41 -13.10
CA GLN A 998 29.28 17.04 -11.88
C GLN A 998 28.40 18.24 -12.24
N GLN A 999 27.09 18.15 -12.00
CA GLN A 999 26.21 19.30 -12.19
C GLN A 999 26.62 20.43 -11.21
N PRO A 1000 26.72 21.70 -11.67
CA PRO A 1000 27.03 22.81 -10.80
C PRO A 1000 25.91 23.00 -9.76
N ARG A 1001 26.23 22.82 -8.48
CA ARG A 1001 25.34 23.18 -7.36
C ARG A 1001 25.08 24.69 -7.41
N ASN A 1002 23.82 25.11 -7.45
CA ASN A 1002 23.44 26.52 -7.28
C ASN A 1002 23.86 26.98 -5.87
N PRO A 1003 24.75 27.99 -5.71
CA PRO A 1003 25.29 28.39 -4.42
C PRO A 1003 24.39 29.41 -3.70
N SER A 1004 23.08 29.18 -3.66
CA SER A 1004 22.15 30.05 -2.90
C SER A 1004 21.37 29.23 -1.88
N LEU A 1005 21.74 29.45 -0.61
CA LEU A 1005 21.15 28.98 0.66
C LEU A 1005 21.90 27.81 1.32
N GLY A 1006 22.72 28.14 2.33
CA GLY A 1006 23.20 27.20 3.36
C GLY A 1006 24.71 27.20 3.58
N ASN A 1007 25.30 28.32 4.00
CA ASN A 1007 26.75 28.47 4.17
C ASN A 1007 27.30 28.09 5.56
N ASP A 1008 26.56 27.33 6.39
CA ASP A 1008 27.00 27.03 7.77
C ASP A 1008 27.15 25.53 8.12
N HIS A 1009 26.84 24.59 7.21
CA HIS A 1009 27.02 23.15 7.49
C HIS A 1009 28.21 22.49 6.78
N SER A 1010 28.80 23.14 5.77
CA SER A 1010 29.92 22.56 4.99
C SER A 1010 31.26 22.60 5.71
N GLN A 1011 31.47 23.53 6.65
CA GLN A 1011 32.74 23.61 7.41
C GLN A 1011 32.85 22.55 8.51
N ILE A 1012 31.73 22.15 9.12
CA ILE A 1012 31.71 21.11 10.17
C ILE A 1012 31.83 19.71 9.57
N ALA A 1013 31.21 19.47 8.40
CA ALA A 1013 31.33 18.20 7.68
C ALA A 1013 32.72 17.98 7.07
N ASN A 1014 33.37 19.03 6.55
CA ASN A 1014 34.74 18.94 6.03
C ASN A 1014 35.76 18.78 7.17
N GLN A 1015 35.56 19.42 8.32
CA GLN A 1015 36.40 19.18 9.50
C GLN A 1015 36.21 17.76 10.04
N ALA A 1016 34.99 17.22 10.05
CA ALA A 1016 34.72 15.85 10.48
C ALA A 1016 35.38 14.80 9.55
N ALA A 1017 35.31 15.00 8.23
CA ALA A 1017 35.94 14.13 7.23
C ALA A 1017 37.48 14.18 7.27
N GLU A 1018 38.08 15.36 7.50
CA GLU A 1018 39.52 15.50 7.69
C GLU A 1018 39.99 14.87 9.02
N THR A 1019 39.22 14.98 10.11
CA THR A 1019 39.53 14.25 11.35
C THR A 1019 39.39 12.74 11.20
N GLN A 1020 38.40 12.22 10.45
CA GLN A 1020 38.23 10.78 10.21
C GLN A 1020 39.37 10.21 9.35
N ASN A 1021 39.80 10.89 8.30
CA ASN A 1021 40.96 10.46 7.50
C ASN A 1021 42.25 10.50 8.34
N SER A 1022 42.46 11.52 9.18
CA SER A 1022 43.63 11.56 10.07
C SER A 1022 43.62 10.49 11.17
N LEU A 1023 42.43 10.05 11.60
CA LEU A 1023 42.25 8.96 12.56
C LEU A 1023 42.45 7.59 11.90
N TYR A 1024 41.99 7.40 10.67
CA TYR A 1024 42.26 6.21 9.87
C TYR A 1024 43.76 6.07 9.54
N ASP A 1025 44.44 7.15 9.18
CA ASP A 1025 45.89 7.14 8.95
C ASP A 1025 46.66 6.83 10.24
N ARG A 1026 46.23 7.38 11.39
CA ARG A 1026 46.82 7.05 12.69
C ARG A 1026 46.55 5.60 13.11
N LEU A 1027 45.34 5.08 12.90
CA LEU A 1027 44.99 3.68 13.19
C LEU A 1027 45.74 2.71 12.28
N THR A 1028 45.90 3.03 11.01
CA THR A 1028 46.66 2.21 10.05
C THR A 1028 48.15 2.24 10.37
N SER A 1029 48.68 3.39 10.79
CA SER A 1029 50.07 3.51 11.27
C SER A 1029 50.30 2.72 12.56
N ALA A 1030 49.37 2.77 13.52
CA ALA A 1030 49.43 2.02 14.77
C ALA A 1030 49.24 0.50 14.57
N LEU A 1031 48.44 0.09 13.58
CA LEU A 1031 48.28 -1.32 13.19
C LEU A 1031 49.53 -1.87 12.50
N ASN A 1032 50.17 -1.08 11.63
CA ASN A 1032 51.44 -1.46 11.02
C ASN A 1032 52.60 -1.51 12.04
N GLU A 1033 52.63 -0.57 13.00
CA GLU A 1033 53.62 -0.56 14.09
C GLU A 1033 53.41 -1.73 15.06
N ARG A 1034 52.14 -2.11 15.32
CA ARG A 1034 51.79 -3.31 16.10
C ARG A 1034 52.06 -4.61 15.34
N GLY A 1035 51.89 -4.62 14.01
CA GLY A 1035 52.25 -5.73 13.13
C GLY A 1035 53.77 -5.96 13.09
N GLN A 1036 54.57 -4.89 13.07
CA GLN A 1036 56.02 -4.98 13.20
C GLN A 1036 56.45 -5.45 14.60
N MET A 1037 55.82 -4.98 15.68
CA MET A 1037 56.10 -5.50 17.03
C MET A 1037 55.68 -6.96 17.21
N LEU A 1038 54.64 -7.43 16.51
CA LEU A 1038 54.22 -8.84 16.49
C LEU A 1038 55.22 -9.70 15.73
N GLY A 1039 55.75 -9.23 14.60
CA GLY A 1039 56.86 -9.86 13.90
C GLY A 1039 58.13 -9.95 14.75
N ASP A 1040 58.48 -8.87 15.46
CA ASP A 1040 59.62 -8.86 16.40
C ASP A 1040 59.39 -9.78 17.63
N LEU A 1041 58.14 -9.97 18.06
CA LEU A 1041 57.77 -10.92 19.11
C LEU A 1041 57.81 -12.36 18.62
N GLU A 1042 57.38 -12.63 17.39
CA GLU A 1042 57.45 -13.94 16.73
C GLU A 1042 58.90 -14.36 16.48
N ASP A 1043 59.76 -13.43 16.05
CA ASP A 1043 61.20 -13.66 15.93
C ASP A 1043 61.85 -13.90 17.30
N ARG A 1044 61.39 -13.20 18.36
CA ARG A 1044 61.82 -13.47 19.73
C ARG A 1044 61.33 -14.82 20.25
N PHE A 1045 60.11 -15.23 19.93
CA PHE A 1045 59.56 -16.55 20.28
C PHE A 1045 60.29 -17.67 19.55
N ASN A 1046 60.62 -17.49 18.26
CA ASN A 1046 61.44 -18.43 17.48
C ASN A 1046 62.88 -18.49 18.03
N SER A 1047 63.43 -17.36 18.51
CA SER A 1047 64.73 -17.34 19.20
C SER A 1047 64.70 -18.02 20.58
N LEU A 1048 63.58 -17.94 21.30
CA LEU A 1048 63.35 -18.60 22.59
C LEU A 1048 63.08 -20.10 22.41
N GLU A 1049 62.39 -20.49 21.35
CA GLU A 1049 62.17 -21.89 20.99
C GLU A 1049 63.49 -22.55 20.59
N SER A 1050 64.30 -21.90 19.76
CA SER A 1050 65.64 -22.40 19.41
C SER A 1050 66.59 -22.42 20.62
N GLY A 1051 66.53 -21.41 21.50
CA GLY A 1051 67.28 -21.37 22.75
C GLY A 1051 66.87 -22.45 23.75
N SER A 1052 65.57 -22.74 23.86
CA SER A 1052 65.04 -23.79 24.74
C SER A 1052 65.32 -25.20 24.19
N ARG A 1053 65.25 -25.42 22.87
CA ARG A 1053 65.72 -26.67 22.24
C ARG A 1053 67.21 -26.89 22.49
N SER A 1054 68.03 -25.85 22.39
CA SER A 1054 69.47 -25.93 22.71
C SER A 1054 69.73 -26.25 24.18
N MET A 1055 68.97 -25.66 25.11
CA MET A 1055 69.06 -25.99 26.55
C MET A 1055 68.57 -27.40 26.87
N VAL A 1056 67.51 -27.88 26.20
CA VAL A 1056 67.02 -29.26 26.34
C VAL A 1056 68.05 -30.25 25.80
N ASP A 1057 68.71 -29.95 24.69
CA ASP A 1057 69.80 -30.78 24.17
C ASP A 1057 71.04 -30.75 25.08
N GLN A 1058 71.35 -29.60 25.69
CA GLN A 1058 72.40 -29.50 26.71
C GLN A 1058 72.04 -30.26 27.99
N ALA A 1059 70.77 -30.23 28.41
CA ALA A 1059 70.27 -30.97 29.56
C ALA A 1059 70.26 -32.49 29.30
N LYS A 1060 69.88 -32.92 28.09
CA LYS A 1060 69.98 -34.32 27.65
C LYS A 1060 71.43 -34.78 27.58
N LYS A 1061 72.35 -33.92 27.13
CA LYS A 1061 73.79 -34.20 27.09
C LYS A 1061 74.41 -34.28 28.50
N LEU A 1062 74.02 -33.38 29.41
CA LEU A 1062 74.42 -33.43 30.83
C LEU A 1062 73.82 -34.65 31.55
N ALA A 1063 72.57 -35.02 31.24
CA ALA A 1063 71.94 -36.23 31.77
C ALA A 1063 72.64 -37.50 31.24
N ALA A 1064 73.05 -37.52 29.96
CA ALA A 1064 73.84 -38.59 29.38
C ALA A 1064 75.26 -38.67 30.00
N GLU A 1065 75.90 -37.53 30.27
CA GLU A 1065 77.21 -37.47 30.93
C GLU A 1065 77.16 -37.87 32.41
N GLN A 1066 76.04 -37.58 33.12
CA GLN A 1066 75.81 -38.10 34.47
C GLN A 1066 75.50 -39.60 34.48
N SER A 1067 74.77 -40.08 33.48
CA SER A 1067 74.50 -41.52 33.29
C SER A 1067 75.78 -42.30 32.99
N ALA A 1068 76.69 -41.72 32.18
CA ALA A 1068 77.98 -42.30 31.83
C ALA A 1068 79.02 -42.29 32.99
N LYS A 1069 78.86 -41.39 33.98
CA LYS A 1069 79.70 -41.37 35.18
C LYS A 1069 79.31 -42.42 36.23
N SER A 1070 78.16 -43.07 36.12
CA SER A 1070 77.73 -44.10 37.08
C SER A 1070 78.35 -45.49 36.87
N TRP A 1071 79.15 -45.71 35.81
CA TRP A 1071 79.75 -47.02 35.52
C TRP A 1071 81.22 -47.19 35.97
N PHE A 1072 81.84 -46.21 36.63
CA PHE A 1072 83.18 -46.42 37.23
C PHE A 1072 83.38 -45.63 38.53
N ARG A 1073 83.05 -46.25 39.68
CA ARG A 1073 83.95 -46.51 40.84
C ARG A 1073 83.17 -46.89 42.12
N PHE A 1074 83.53 -48.08 42.63
CA PHE A 1074 83.44 -48.66 43.98
C PHE A 1074 82.11 -48.70 44.72
#